data_AF-A0A1M6ZH33-F1
#
_entry.id   AF-A0A1M6ZH33-F1
#
_cell.length_a   1.000
_cell.length_b   1.000
_cell.length_c   1.000
_cell.angle_alpha   90.00
_cell.angle_beta   90.00
_cell.angle_gamma   90.00
#
_symmetry.space_group_name_H-M   'P 1'
#
loop_
_entity.id
_entity.type
_entity.pdbx_description
1 polymer ?
#
loop_
_entity_poly.entity_id
_entity_poly.type
_entity_poly.pdbx_seq_one_letter_code
_entity_poly.pdbx_strand_id
1 'polypeptide(L)'
;MTVWKVGCRWSKNGNENSKIISVFRRNEVVFVGEQKHIFEKIRNGDLIAIADGYTVISVAKATCDAAPLKELKSTIRIRSNEFGIIDESWPRENAVGVTAKIFDLPTYDESLKEDSDVQQIQYKKRGSCCKVYQIADKVKTLYERCAVSSEKFDIDCKRCSLKELLDSKTRYVIPVYQREYSWGEPQVAKFMRDLLTGFCGVSGFDENENGEKKLLPKEKPAPMFIGTMQLSYRKYITEDEQEQDVIDGQQRFSTLLCLLKYLSFYCNVSDIHFNDILESRVNKGKEDEFLNEAMSLSLKDLSGEFICNKYIENIKLIEEILNEEGLQKEFYEKLLAYVKENIWFVVITTRAGISKTLEIFNTINTAGLDLNGCDLFKVRLYEYLKDKKGKEQFDDIDLLYSEIKKQNLDWRLNHDFDLINVGMVRDIYKTYLIAKYDLPNIMYAWGSDRFYDVLFDICLDVAPHRELHLDVNRVRKVDFSLDDLQKVKDAVILWNSRKIDSPKKMIVDVLIGKSRYGRFWQYPILYLLFTGEKVIEKVYGTWRLLAMIFFAYSVSYAKIVNDGITFMYSIYKMLYNKDAIAIDEMLMKKRTELQQKLEAKLEYPITDNRKKKDLICIVSAFLKEPHIVDEHSIEQLKNRLSWGFDVEHVHATGDGSVEVDWALQNSIGNLMLLESSINRSIKDKPFKEKVEWYSKSEYAVAQQMAKMKCWETQQIQERLKAEKEAILDFYNQT
;
A
#
# COMPACT_ATOMS: atom_id res chain seq x y z
N MET A 1 16.58 -36.44 7.22
CA MET A 1 15.14 -36.33 6.88
C MET A 1 14.50 -37.67 7.21
N THR A 2 13.72 -37.70 8.28
CA THR A 2 13.00 -38.88 8.77
C THR A 2 11.58 -38.90 8.22
N VAL A 3 11.02 -40.09 8.02
CA VAL A 3 9.60 -40.26 7.69
C VAL A 3 8.86 -40.80 8.92
N TRP A 4 7.76 -40.14 9.27
CA TRP A 4 6.88 -40.49 10.38
C TRP A 4 5.52 -40.92 9.85
N LYS A 5 4.81 -41.80 10.55
CA LYS A 5 3.39 -42.08 10.32
C LYS A 5 2.59 -41.52 11.46
N VAL A 6 1.56 -40.76 11.14
CA VAL A 6 0.62 -40.18 12.10
C VAL A 6 -0.80 -40.62 11.75
N GLY A 7 -1.56 -41.10 12.74
CA GLY A 7 -2.98 -41.45 12.55
C GLY A 7 -3.90 -40.24 12.67
N CYS A 8 -4.92 -40.15 11.83
CA CYS A 8 -5.91 -39.06 11.86
C CYS A 8 -7.26 -39.43 12.52
N ARG A 9 -7.33 -40.53 13.27
CA ARG A 9 -8.53 -40.94 14.03
C ARG A 9 -8.36 -40.55 15.51
N TRP A 10 -9.16 -39.59 15.96
CA TRP A 10 -9.11 -38.97 17.28
C TRP A 10 -10.02 -39.67 18.29
N SER A 11 -9.74 -40.93 18.55
CA SER A 11 -10.37 -41.68 19.65
C SER A 11 -9.44 -42.78 20.14
N LYS A 12 -9.54 -43.16 21.42
CA LYS A 12 -8.72 -44.22 22.03
C LYS A 12 -8.77 -45.55 21.26
N ASN A 13 -9.91 -45.84 20.62
CA ASN A 13 -10.14 -47.08 19.87
C ASN A 13 -9.96 -46.91 18.35
N GLY A 14 -9.67 -45.71 17.85
CA GLY A 14 -9.52 -45.44 16.43
C GLY A 14 -10.81 -45.64 15.62
N ASN A 15 -11.95 -45.17 16.16
CA ASN A 15 -13.25 -45.21 15.51
C ASN A 15 -13.24 -44.41 14.18
N GLU A 16 -13.91 -44.93 13.17
CA GLU A 16 -14.01 -44.30 11.86
C GLU A 16 -14.74 -42.95 11.90
N ASN A 17 -15.71 -42.78 12.80
CA ASN A 17 -16.43 -41.51 12.97
C ASN A 17 -15.60 -40.45 13.73
N SER A 18 -14.37 -40.77 14.11
CA SER A 18 -13.47 -39.84 14.81
C SER A 18 -12.37 -39.27 13.90
N LYS A 19 -12.59 -39.24 12.58
CA LYS A 19 -11.61 -38.68 11.63
C LYS A 19 -11.45 -37.17 11.87
N ILE A 20 -10.21 -36.72 11.98
CA ILE A 20 -9.84 -35.31 12.19
C ILE A 20 -8.88 -34.81 11.11
N ILE A 21 -8.81 -35.50 9.98
CA ILE A 21 -7.95 -35.10 8.86
C ILE A 21 -8.34 -33.71 8.34
N SER A 22 -9.64 -33.39 8.32
CA SER A 22 -10.17 -32.07 8.01
C SER A 22 -9.61 -31.00 8.96
N VAL A 23 -9.52 -31.30 10.26
CA VAL A 23 -8.93 -30.41 11.27
C VAL A 23 -7.43 -30.23 11.03
N PHE A 24 -6.68 -31.28 10.69
CA PHE A 24 -5.25 -31.14 10.33
C PHE A 24 -5.05 -30.25 9.11
N ARG A 25 -5.83 -30.49 8.05
CA ARG A 25 -5.78 -29.74 6.79
C ARG A 25 -6.13 -28.27 7.02
N ARG A 26 -7.26 -27.99 7.68
CA ARG A 26 -7.75 -26.62 7.96
C ARG A 26 -6.80 -25.78 8.80
N ASN A 27 -6.04 -26.44 9.68
CA ASN A 27 -5.12 -25.74 10.57
C ASN A 27 -3.68 -25.74 10.06
N GLU A 28 -3.35 -26.49 9.00
CA GLU A 28 -1.98 -26.78 8.54
C GLU A 28 -1.07 -27.30 9.67
N VAL A 29 -1.66 -28.04 10.60
CA VAL A 29 -0.97 -28.60 11.76
C VAL A 29 -1.32 -30.07 11.87
N VAL A 30 -0.29 -30.90 12.01
CA VAL A 30 -0.47 -32.30 12.41
C VAL A 30 -0.19 -32.38 13.90
N PHE A 31 -1.11 -32.95 14.68
CA PHE A 31 -0.96 -33.03 16.13
C PHE A 31 -1.46 -34.36 16.70
N VAL A 32 -0.99 -34.71 17.89
CA VAL A 32 -1.39 -35.91 18.62
C VAL A 32 -1.70 -35.59 20.08
N GLY A 33 -2.75 -36.22 20.62
CA GLY A 33 -3.07 -36.19 22.05
C GLY A 33 -2.37 -37.28 22.86
N GLU A 34 -2.05 -38.42 22.23
CA GLU A 34 -1.34 -39.56 22.83
C GLU A 34 0.00 -39.80 22.13
N GLN A 35 0.94 -40.51 22.78
CA GLN A 35 2.30 -40.78 22.25
C GLN A 35 3.16 -39.52 22.00
N LYS A 36 2.93 -38.46 22.80
CA LYS A 36 3.65 -37.17 22.74
C LYS A 36 5.17 -37.33 22.67
N HIS A 37 5.74 -38.15 23.54
CA HIS A 37 7.19 -38.43 23.60
C HIS A 37 7.80 -38.97 22.28
N ILE A 38 6.99 -39.59 21.41
CA ILE A 38 7.42 -40.02 20.08
C ILE A 38 7.30 -38.86 19.09
N PHE A 39 6.20 -38.12 19.15
CA PHE A 39 5.92 -37.00 18.27
C PHE A 39 6.87 -35.81 18.48
N GLU A 40 7.29 -35.56 19.73
CA GLU A 40 8.28 -34.54 20.12
C GLU A 40 9.65 -34.71 19.44
N LYS A 41 9.89 -35.86 18.80
CA LYS A 41 11.13 -36.14 18.05
C LYS A 41 11.07 -35.69 16.60
N ILE A 42 9.91 -35.25 16.10
CA ILE A 42 9.78 -34.68 14.75
C ILE A 42 10.53 -33.34 14.71
N ARG A 43 11.29 -33.13 13.64
CA ARG A 43 12.07 -31.91 13.40
C ARG A 43 11.65 -31.24 12.10
N ASN A 44 11.94 -29.96 11.98
CA ASN A 44 11.73 -29.20 10.75
C ASN A 44 12.37 -29.93 9.56
N GLY A 45 11.58 -30.13 8.50
CA GLY A 45 11.98 -30.80 7.27
C GLY A 45 11.70 -32.31 7.22
N ASP A 46 11.29 -32.94 8.33
CA ASP A 46 10.85 -34.33 8.33
C ASP A 46 9.53 -34.52 7.57
N LEU A 47 9.32 -35.71 7.01
CA LEU A 47 8.08 -36.08 6.31
C LEU A 47 7.13 -36.84 7.22
N ILE A 48 5.84 -36.69 6.94
CA ILE A 48 4.75 -37.29 7.71
C ILE A 48 3.76 -37.95 6.74
N ALA A 49 3.60 -39.26 6.84
CA ALA A 49 2.51 -40.01 6.24
C ALA A 49 1.30 -39.98 7.18
N ILE A 50 0.24 -39.28 6.77
CA ILE A 50 -1.00 -39.19 7.54
C ILE A 50 -1.92 -40.33 7.11
N ALA A 51 -2.35 -41.15 8.06
CA ALA A 51 -3.10 -42.36 7.79
C ALA A 51 -4.48 -42.39 8.44
N ASP A 52 -5.47 -42.79 7.65
CA ASP A 52 -6.78 -43.22 8.11
C ASP A 52 -6.77 -44.74 8.33
N GLY A 53 -6.65 -45.15 9.60
CA GLY A 53 -6.48 -46.55 9.95
C GLY A 53 -5.14 -47.11 9.45
N TYR A 54 -5.21 -47.96 8.43
CA TYR A 54 -4.03 -48.58 7.78
C TYR A 54 -3.63 -47.87 6.48
N THR A 55 -4.51 -47.06 5.91
CA THR A 55 -4.28 -46.43 4.60
C THR A 55 -3.68 -45.04 4.81
N VAL A 56 -2.54 -44.75 4.17
CA VAL A 56 -2.01 -43.39 4.09
C VAL A 56 -2.84 -42.62 3.07
N ILE A 57 -3.44 -41.52 3.52
CA ILE A 57 -4.33 -40.68 2.72
C ILE A 57 -3.69 -39.33 2.35
N SER A 58 -2.65 -38.91 3.10
CA SER A 58 -1.93 -37.67 2.82
C SER A 58 -0.45 -37.82 3.15
N VAL A 59 0.38 -37.04 2.47
CA VAL A 59 1.80 -36.86 2.79
C VAL A 59 2.04 -35.42 3.16
N ALA A 60 2.87 -35.18 4.17
CA ALA A 60 3.15 -33.85 4.66
C ALA A 60 4.63 -33.66 4.98
N LYS A 61 5.07 -32.41 5.07
CA LYS A 61 6.42 -32.05 5.54
C LYS A 61 6.30 -31.07 6.69
N ALA A 62 6.94 -31.40 7.81
CA ALA A 62 7.01 -30.53 8.97
C ALA A 62 7.79 -29.25 8.61
N THR A 63 7.21 -28.09 8.93
CA THR A 63 7.83 -26.77 8.72
C THR A 63 8.39 -26.18 10.00
N CYS A 64 8.12 -26.81 11.15
CA CYS A 64 8.71 -26.47 12.44
C CYS A 64 9.11 -27.73 13.22
N ASP A 65 9.83 -27.54 14.33
CA ASP A 65 10.04 -28.58 15.32
C ASP A 65 8.75 -28.83 16.13
N ALA A 66 8.61 -30.03 16.68
CA ALA A 66 7.44 -30.38 17.49
C ALA A 66 7.35 -29.51 18.75
N ALA A 67 6.19 -28.91 18.98
CA ALA A 67 5.92 -28.02 20.11
C ALA A 67 4.48 -28.20 20.65
N PRO A 68 4.19 -27.74 21.87
CA PRO A 68 2.83 -27.71 22.39
C PRO A 68 1.86 -27.01 21.43
N LEU A 69 0.68 -27.59 21.19
CA LEU A 69 -0.24 -27.10 20.15
C LEU A 69 -0.65 -25.63 20.36
N LYS A 70 -0.82 -25.21 21.62
CA LYS A 70 -1.11 -23.83 22.01
C LYS A 70 -0.06 -22.80 21.58
N GLU A 71 1.20 -23.22 21.43
CA GLU A 71 2.32 -22.36 21.01
C GLU A 71 2.40 -22.27 19.49
N LEU A 72 1.90 -23.28 18.77
CA LEU A 72 1.90 -23.34 17.32
C LEU A 72 0.71 -22.59 16.70
N LYS A 73 -0.48 -22.68 17.31
CA LYS A 73 -1.66 -21.91 16.92
C LYS A 73 -2.47 -21.51 18.15
N SER A 74 -2.78 -20.21 18.24
CA SER A 74 -3.65 -19.64 19.28
C SER A 74 -5.08 -20.19 19.23
N THR A 75 -5.57 -20.50 18.03
CA THR A 75 -6.92 -21.02 17.79
C THR A 75 -6.86 -22.23 16.85
N ILE A 76 -7.43 -23.35 17.29
CA ILE A 76 -7.66 -24.53 16.45
C ILE A 76 -9.07 -24.47 15.89
N ARG A 77 -9.16 -24.49 14.57
CA ARG A 77 -10.41 -24.29 13.84
C ARG A 77 -11.14 -25.60 13.61
N ILE A 78 -12.36 -25.66 14.12
CA ILE A 78 -13.25 -26.83 14.10
C ILE A 78 -14.60 -26.33 13.57
N ARG A 79 -15.22 -27.04 12.60
CA ARG A 79 -16.56 -26.67 12.11
C ARG A 79 -17.62 -27.00 13.16
N SER A 80 -18.76 -26.33 13.06
CA SER A 80 -19.93 -26.53 13.93
C SER A 80 -20.36 -28.00 14.07
N ASN A 81 -20.22 -28.79 13.00
CA ASN A 81 -20.56 -30.21 12.97
C ASN A 81 -19.43 -31.14 13.47
N GLU A 82 -18.22 -30.63 13.73
CA GLU A 82 -17.06 -31.40 14.19
C GLU A 82 -16.80 -31.27 15.70
N PHE A 83 -17.48 -30.35 16.40
CA PHE A 83 -17.36 -30.18 17.87
C PHE A 83 -17.69 -31.44 18.66
N GLY A 84 -18.48 -32.37 18.11
CA GLY A 84 -18.75 -33.68 18.72
C GLY A 84 -17.59 -34.67 18.68
N ILE A 85 -16.54 -34.41 17.88
CA ILE A 85 -15.38 -35.28 17.66
C ILE A 85 -14.16 -34.81 18.45
N ILE A 86 -13.97 -33.50 18.56
CA ILE A 86 -12.89 -32.85 19.31
C ILE A 86 -13.51 -31.76 20.19
N ASP A 87 -13.39 -31.90 21.51
CA ASP A 87 -13.67 -30.81 22.45
C ASP A 87 -12.71 -29.64 22.16
N GLU A 88 -13.21 -28.43 21.95
CA GLU A 88 -12.44 -27.25 21.56
C GLU A 88 -11.30 -26.91 22.55
N SER A 89 -11.47 -27.28 23.82
CA SER A 89 -10.52 -27.01 24.91
C SER A 89 -9.40 -28.06 25.01
N TRP A 90 -9.67 -29.33 24.68
CA TRP A 90 -8.78 -30.45 24.98
C TRP A 90 -7.48 -30.51 24.16
N PRO A 91 -7.47 -30.25 22.83
CA PRO A 91 -6.25 -30.17 22.04
C PRO A 91 -5.30 -29.07 22.52
N ARG A 92 -5.84 -27.95 23.02
CA ARG A 92 -5.04 -26.77 23.39
C ARG A 92 -4.18 -27.01 24.63
N GLU A 93 -4.70 -27.73 25.62
CA GLU A 93 -3.98 -27.98 26.87
C GLU A 93 -3.06 -29.20 26.79
N ASN A 94 -3.40 -30.18 25.94
CA ASN A 94 -2.81 -31.52 26.00
C ASN A 94 -2.36 -32.11 24.67
N ALA A 95 -2.25 -31.36 23.56
CA ALA A 95 -1.67 -31.89 22.32
C ALA A 95 -0.27 -31.32 22.03
N VAL A 96 0.54 -32.14 21.35
CA VAL A 96 1.80 -31.72 20.73
C VAL A 96 1.63 -31.83 19.22
N GLY A 97 2.10 -30.82 18.49
CA GLY A 97 1.95 -30.76 17.04
C GLY A 97 3.19 -30.26 16.32
N VAL A 98 3.09 -30.21 15.00
CA VAL A 98 3.99 -29.50 14.08
C VAL A 98 3.16 -28.79 13.03
N THR A 99 3.54 -27.57 12.65
CA THR A 99 3.04 -26.99 11.40
C THR A 99 3.59 -27.82 10.24
N ALA A 100 2.75 -28.08 9.24
CA ALA A 100 3.10 -28.97 8.16
C ALA A 100 2.41 -28.59 6.85
N LYS A 101 3.15 -28.67 5.74
CA LYS A 101 2.58 -28.58 4.39
C LYS A 101 2.02 -29.95 4.02
N ILE A 102 0.70 -30.08 3.95
CA ILE A 102 -0.03 -31.34 3.72
C ILE A 102 -0.47 -31.43 2.26
N PHE A 103 -0.23 -32.57 1.62
CA PHE A 103 -0.72 -32.91 0.29
C PHE A 103 -1.53 -34.20 0.35
N ASP A 104 -2.69 -34.17 -0.28
CA ASP A 104 -3.54 -35.35 -0.35
C ASP A 104 -3.11 -36.27 -1.49
N LEU A 105 -3.21 -37.57 -1.21
CA LEU A 105 -3.07 -38.60 -2.21
C LEU A 105 -4.44 -38.85 -2.85
N PRO A 106 -4.50 -39.11 -4.17
CA PRO A 106 -5.76 -39.41 -4.83
C PRO A 106 -6.47 -40.60 -4.18
N THR A 107 -7.80 -40.53 -4.08
CA THR A 107 -8.63 -41.72 -3.81
C THR A 107 -8.47 -42.69 -4.99
N TYR A 108 -8.36 -43.98 -4.68
CA TYR A 108 -8.13 -45.03 -5.68
C TYR A 108 -9.27 -45.03 -6.71
N ASP A 109 -8.96 -44.69 -7.95
CA ASP A 109 -9.88 -44.74 -9.09
C ASP A 109 -9.60 -46.00 -9.90
N GLU A 110 -10.58 -46.92 -9.96
CA GLU A 110 -10.47 -48.17 -10.71
C GLU A 110 -10.27 -47.99 -12.22
N SER A 111 -10.52 -46.80 -12.75
CA SER A 111 -10.36 -46.47 -14.18
C SER A 111 -8.91 -46.11 -14.58
N LEU A 112 -8.03 -45.80 -13.63
CA LEU A 112 -6.64 -45.37 -13.86
C LEU A 112 -5.63 -46.51 -13.64
N LYS A 113 -5.85 -47.67 -14.28
CA LYS A 113 -5.03 -48.89 -14.09
C LYS A 113 -3.56 -48.81 -14.52
N GLU A 114 -3.08 -47.71 -15.09
CA GLU A 114 -1.77 -47.66 -15.76
C GLU A 114 -0.62 -46.98 -14.99
N ASP A 115 -0.84 -46.32 -13.85
CA ASP A 115 0.24 -45.68 -13.08
C ASP A 115 0.54 -46.46 -11.78
N SER A 116 1.44 -47.45 -11.84
CA SER A 116 1.79 -48.36 -10.72
C SER A 116 2.33 -47.65 -9.47
N ASP A 117 2.71 -46.39 -9.60
CA ASP A 117 3.38 -45.59 -8.56
C ASP A 117 2.41 -44.77 -7.69
N VAL A 118 1.10 -44.77 -8.00
CA VAL A 118 0.05 -44.06 -7.23
C VAL A 118 -0.75 -45.01 -6.31
N GLN A 119 -0.30 -46.27 -6.16
CA GLN A 119 -0.97 -47.23 -5.27
C GLN A 119 -1.06 -46.71 -3.83
N GLN A 120 -2.26 -46.78 -3.24
CA GLN A 120 -2.52 -46.46 -1.84
C GLN A 120 -1.50 -47.15 -0.92
N ILE A 121 -0.77 -46.37 -0.13
CA ILE A 121 0.21 -46.92 0.81
C ILE A 121 -0.54 -47.53 1.98
N GLN A 122 -0.45 -48.85 2.11
CA GLN A 122 -0.95 -49.60 3.27
C GLN A 122 0.16 -49.76 4.30
N TYR A 123 -0.09 -49.37 5.55
CA TYR A 123 0.86 -49.49 6.65
C TYR A 123 0.23 -50.21 7.84
N LYS A 124 0.76 -51.40 8.17
CA LYS A 124 0.17 -52.37 9.10
C LYS A 124 0.10 -51.94 10.58
N LYS A 125 0.68 -50.81 10.98
CA LYS A 125 0.75 -50.38 12.39
C LYS A 125 -0.27 -49.28 12.71
N ARG A 126 -1.24 -49.58 13.58
CA ARG A 126 -2.33 -48.65 13.99
C ARG A 126 -1.93 -47.53 14.96
N GLY A 127 -0.70 -47.47 15.47
CA GLY A 127 -0.28 -46.45 16.44
C GLY A 127 -0.55 -45.01 15.99
N SER A 128 -0.80 -44.10 16.94
CA SER A 128 -1.09 -42.68 16.67
C SER A 128 0.12 -41.95 16.08
N CYS A 129 1.35 -42.29 16.49
CA CYS A 129 2.59 -41.78 15.89
C CYS A 129 3.71 -42.83 15.92
N CYS A 130 4.43 -43.04 14.81
CA CYS A 130 5.68 -43.82 14.83
C CYS A 130 6.63 -43.45 13.69
N LYS A 131 7.94 -43.67 13.89
CA LYS A 131 8.94 -43.57 12.83
C LYS A 131 8.79 -44.74 11.86
N VAL A 132 8.88 -44.48 10.55
CA VAL A 132 8.65 -45.51 9.53
C VAL A 132 9.76 -45.50 8.48
N TYR A 133 10.32 -46.68 8.21
CA TYR A 133 11.36 -46.87 7.20
C TYR A 133 10.82 -47.56 5.93
N GLN A 134 9.84 -48.45 6.07
CA GLN A 134 9.34 -49.30 4.97
C GLN A 134 8.67 -48.53 3.84
N ILE A 135 8.04 -47.39 4.15
CA ILE A 135 7.32 -46.55 3.18
C ILE A 135 8.05 -45.23 2.89
N ALA A 136 9.28 -45.07 3.42
CA ALA A 136 9.94 -43.78 3.47
C ALA A 136 10.22 -43.21 2.08
N ASP A 137 10.78 -44.02 1.18
CA ASP A 137 11.09 -43.59 -0.19
C ASP A 137 9.83 -43.24 -0.97
N LYS A 138 8.77 -44.06 -0.87
CA LYS A 138 7.48 -43.79 -1.51
C LYS A 138 6.86 -42.48 -1.02
N VAL A 139 6.85 -42.23 0.29
CA VAL A 139 6.34 -40.98 0.88
C VAL A 139 7.15 -39.78 0.38
N LYS A 140 8.47 -39.91 0.27
CA LYS A 140 9.35 -38.87 -0.26
C LYS A 140 9.05 -38.55 -1.72
N THR A 141 8.99 -39.56 -2.59
CA THR A 141 8.68 -39.39 -4.01
C THR A 141 7.30 -38.79 -4.23
N LEU A 142 6.28 -39.24 -3.48
CA LEU A 142 4.93 -38.69 -3.57
C LEU A 142 4.91 -37.23 -3.11
N TYR A 143 5.57 -36.90 -2.00
CA TYR A 143 5.66 -35.51 -1.54
C TYR A 143 6.33 -34.61 -2.58
N GLU A 144 7.45 -35.03 -3.15
CA GLU A 144 8.16 -34.28 -4.19
C GLU A 144 7.30 -34.10 -5.46
N ARG A 145 6.60 -35.14 -5.91
CA ARG A 145 5.66 -35.08 -7.05
C ARG A 145 4.51 -34.12 -6.78
N CYS A 146 3.89 -34.20 -5.61
CA CYS A 146 2.82 -33.29 -5.19
C CYS A 146 3.31 -31.85 -5.07
N ALA A 147 4.52 -31.64 -4.53
CA ALA A 147 5.13 -30.32 -4.41
C ALA A 147 5.39 -29.69 -5.79
N VAL A 148 6.00 -30.42 -6.73
CA VAL A 148 6.24 -29.93 -8.09
C VAL A 148 4.92 -29.72 -8.86
N SER A 149 3.93 -30.60 -8.70
CA SER A 149 2.62 -30.43 -9.34
C SER A 149 1.85 -29.23 -8.80
N SER A 150 2.11 -28.79 -7.56
CA SER A 150 1.49 -27.57 -7.00
C SER A 150 1.99 -26.28 -7.67
N GLU A 151 3.06 -26.34 -8.45
CA GLU A 151 3.69 -25.20 -9.14
C GLU A 151 3.31 -25.08 -10.64
N LYS A 152 2.54 -26.02 -11.21
CA LYS A 152 2.09 -25.90 -12.59
C LYS A 152 1.06 -24.77 -12.73
N PHE A 153 1.40 -23.78 -13.53
CA PHE A 153 0.54 -22.66 -13.90
C PHE A 153 -0.72 -23.12 -14.64
N ASP A 154 -1.89 -22.71 -14.14
CA ASP A 154 -3.18 -22.92 -14.81
C ASP A 154 -4.16 -21.78 -14.47
N ILE A 155 -5.05 -21.46 -15.42
CA ILE A 155 -6.11 -20.47 -15.25
C ILE A 155 -7.42 -21.07 -15.77
N ASP A 156 -8.44 -21.10 -14.91
CA ASP A 156 -9.81 -21.44 -15.27
C ASP A 156 -10.74 -20.24 -15.04
N CYS A 157 -11.80 -20.11 -15.84
CA CYS A 157 -12.78 -19.03 -15.70
C CYS A 157 -14.21 -19.53 -15.86
N LYS A 158 -15.09 -19.11 -14.95
CA LYS A 158 -16.52 -19.44 -15.00
C LYS A 158 -17.41 -18.28 -14.55
N ARG A 159 -18.62 -18.23 -15.10
CA ARG A 159 -19.68 -17.38 -14.57
C ARG A 159 -20.26 -18.04 -13.32
N CYS A 160 -20.39 -17.29 -12.23
CA CYS A 160 -20.84 -17.79 -10.93
C CYS A 160 -21.89 -16.84 -10.34
N SER A 161 -23.03 -17.37 -9.89
CA SER A 161 -24.00 -16.59 -9.11
C SER A 161 -23.57 -16.46 -7.64
N LEU A 162 -24.15 -15.52 -6.90
CA LEU A 162 -23.92 -15.43 -5.45
C LEU A 162 -24.40 -16.70 -4.73
N LYS A 163 -25.53 -17.28 -5.14
CA LYS A 163 -26.04 -18.56 -4.59
C LYS A 163 -25.00 -19.69 -4.66
N GLU A 164 -24.24 -19.78 -5.75
CA GLU A 164 -23.15 -20.75 -5.88
C GLU A 164 -21.95 -20.45 -4.95
N LEU A 165 -21.70 -19.17 -4.66
CA LEU A 165 -20.65 -18.76 -3.72
C LEU A 165 -21.06 -18.93 -2.25
N LEU A 166 -22.37 -18.97 -1.95
CA LEU A 166 -22.88 -19.17 -0.59
C LEU A 166 -22.98 -20.66 -0.20
N ASP A 167 -22.61 -21.59 -1.08
CA ASP A 167 -22.62 -23.02 -0.78
C ASP A 167 -21.66 -23.35 0.37
N SER A 168 -22.20 -23.96 1.44
CA SER A 168 -21.48 -24.38 2.65
C SER A 168 -20.31 -25.36 2.40
N LYS A 169 -20.22 -25.93 1.20
CA LYS A 169 -19.10 -26.77 0.78
C LYS A 169 -17.79 -26.00 0.61
N THR A 170 -17.84 -24.73 0.20
CA THR A 170 -16.64 -23.93 -0.07
C THR A 170 -16.47 -22.84 0.98
N ARG A 171 -15.34 -22.86 1.68
CA ARG A 171 -14.90 -21.78 2.55
C ARG A 171 -13.96 -20.86 1.79
N TYR A 172 -14.28 -19.58 1.78
CA TYR A 172 -13.46 -18.53 1.20
C TYR A 172 -12.60 -17.91 2.29
N VAL A 173 -11.31 -17.76 2.00
CA VAL A 173 -10.34 -17.22 2.95
C VAL A 173 -9.73 -15.96 2.37
N ILE A 174 -9.87 -14.83 3.07
CA ILE A 174 -9.10 -13.62 2.79
C ILE A 174 -7.69 -13.83 3.39
N PRO A 175 -6.65 -13.98 2.55
CA PRO A 175 -5.31 -14.26 3.04
C PRO A 175 -4.71 -13.09 3.82
N VAL A 176 -3.70 -13.38 4.63
CA VAL A 176 -3.00 -12.39 5.46
C VAL A 176 -2.52 -11.17 4.63
N TYR A 177 -2.07 -11.40 3.40
CA TYR A 177 -1.51 -10.38 2.51
C TYR A 177 -2.52 -9.41 1.91
N GLN A 178 -3.82 -9.66 2.08
CA GLN A 178 -4.85 -8.73 1.66
C GLN A 178 -4.98 -7.54 2.61
N ARG A 179 -5.65 -6.50 2.14
CA ARG A 179 -6.01 -5.34 2.97
C ARG A 179 -7.30 -5.58 3.75
N GLU A 180 -7.45 -4.85 4.85
CA GLU A 180 -8.66 -4.76 5.67
C GLU A 180 -9.89 -4.37 4.84
N TYR A 181 -11.10 -4.64 5.36
CA TYR A 181 -12.32 -4.15 4.74
C TYR A 181 -12.42 -2.62 4.87
N SER A 182 -12.45 -1.93 3.74
CA SER A 182 -12.27 -0.48 3.67
C SER A 182 -13.28 0.23 2.78
N TRP A 183 -14.28 -0.47 2.23
CA TRP A 183 -15.41 0.20 1.59
C TRP A 183 -16.15 1.06 2.63
N GLY A 184 -16.36 2.32 2.29
CA GLY A 184 -17.13 3.26 3.09
C GLY A 184 -18.36 3.75 2.33
N GLU A 185 -18.92 4.85 2.82
CA GLU A 185 -20.18 5.40 2.33
C GLU A 185 -20.24 5.57 0.80
N PRO A 186 -19.24 6.17 0.12
CA PRO A 186 -19.34 6.38 -1.32
C PRO A 186 -19.43 5.07 -2.12
N GLN A 187 -18.70 4.04 -1.71
CA GLN A 187 -18.69 2.75 -2.40
C GLN A 187 -19.96 1.95 -2.12
N VAL A 188 -20.39 1.89 -0.85
CA VAL A 188 -21.59 1.15 -0.44
C VAL A 188 -22.85 1.80 -1.00
N ALA A 189 -22.97 3.13 -0.94
CA ALA A 189 -24.12 3.84 -1.52
C ALA A 189 -24.22 3.64 -3.04
N LYS A 190 -23.09 3.65 -3.75
CA LYS A 190 -23.07 3.32 -5.19
C LYS A 190 -23.46 1.86 -5.44
N PHE A 191 -22.91 0.92 -4.68
CA PHE A 191 -23.23 -0.50 -4.80
C PHE A 191 -24.72 -0.77 -4.60
N MET A 192 -25.30 -0.23 -3.53
CA MET A 192 -26.73 -0.36 -3.23
C MET A 192 -27.60 0.29 -4.30
N ARG A 193 -27.21 1.46 -4.82
CA ARG A 193 -27.92 2.11 -5.92
C ARG A 193 -27.93 1.24 -7.19
N ASP A 194 -26.79 0.67 -7.58
CA ASP A 194 -26.68 -0.19 -8.76
C ASP A 194 -27.53 -1.47 -8.57
N LEU A 195 -27.53 -2.03 -7.35
CA LEU A 195 -28.33 -3.20 -6.97
C LEU A 195 -29.83 -2.93 -7.02
N LEU A 196 -30.28 -1.83 -6.40
CA LEU A 196 -31.69 -1.40 -6.42
C LEU A 196 -32.13 -1.00 -7.83
N THR A 197 -31.24 -0.44 -8.65
CA THR A 197 -31.53 -0.16 -10.07
C THR A 197 -31.77 -1.45 -10.87
N GLY A 198 -31.05 -2.53 -10.58
CA GLY A 198 -31.31 -3.83 -11.22
C GLY A 198 -32.62 -4.49 -10.73
N PHE A 199 -32.92 -4.34 -9.43
CA PHE A 199 -34.10 -4.91 -8.78
C PHE A 199 -35.40 -4.17 -9.12
N CYS A 200 -35.39 -2.84 -9.05
CA CYS A 200 -36.56 -1.95 -9.24
C CYS A 200 -36.55 -1.23 -10.61
N GLY A 201 -35.40 -1.08 -11.28
CA GLY A 201 -35.25 -0.30 -12.53
C GLY A 201 -34.62 1.09 -12.35
N VAL A 202 -34.28 1.76 -13.46
CA VAL A 202 -33.76 3.15 -13.47
C VAL A 202 -34.80 4.16 -12.95
N SER A 203 -36.08 3.82 -13.10
CA SER A 203 -37.22 4.45 -12.44
C SER A 203 -37.58 3.70 -11.15
N GLY A 204 -36.63 3.42 -10.26
CA GLY A 204 -36.86 2.74 -8.96
C GLY A 204 -37.78 3.49 -7.98
N PHE A 205 -38.57 4.41 -8.52
CA PHE A 205 -39.56 5.27 -7.94
C PHE A 205 -40.76 5.24 -8.89
N ASP A 206 -41.40 4.10 -9.05
CA ASP A 206 -42.70 4.10 -9.74
C ASP A 206 -43.66 4.91 -8.87
N GLU A 207 -44.30 5.91 -9.50
CA GLU A 207 -45.35 6.69 -8.85
C GLU A 207 -46.53 5.77 -8.58
N ASN A 208 -46.95 5.65 -7.32
CA ASN A 208 -48.25 5.05 -7.03
C ASN A 208 -49.37 5.91 -7.68
N GLU A 209 -50.62 5.46 -7.64
CA GLU A 209 -51.77 6.20 -8.21
C GLU A 209 -51.92 7.65 -7.66
N ASN A 210 -51.17 8.00 -6.60
CA ASN A 210 -51.15 9.31 -5.94
C ASN A 210 -49.86 10.12 -6.20
N GLY A 211 -48.92 9.64 -7.04
CA GLY A 211 -47.67 10.36 -7.36
C GLY A 211 -46.54 10.19 -6.33
N GLU A 212 -46.65 9.29 -5.36
CA GLU A 212 -45.60 9.03 -4.38
C GLU A 212 -44.62 7.98 -4.90
N LYS A 213 -43.34 8.29 -4.78
CA LYS A 213 -42.22 7.44 -5.18
C LYS A 213 -42.05 6.29 -4.19
N LYS A 214 -42.24 5.05 -4.63
CA LYS A 214 -42.03 3.85 -3.78
C LYS A 214 -41.09 2.85 -4.43
N LEU A 215 -40.24 2.19 -3.63
CA LEU A 215 -39.45 1.03 -4.06
C LEU A 215 -40.38 -0.15 -4.40
N LEU A 216 -40.59 -0.41 -5.69
CA LEU A 216 -41.39 -1.52 -6.18
C LEU A 216 -40.52 -2.51 -6.99
N PRO A 217 -40.55 -3.82 -6.66
CA PRO A 217 -39.78 -4.81 -7.40
C PRO A 217 -40.37 -5.05 -8.78
N LYS A 218 -39.52 -5.16 -9.82
CA LYS A 218 -39.97 -5.56 -11.16
C LYS A 218 -40.42 -7.01 -11.19
N GLU A 219 -41.39 -7.32 -12.07
CA GLU A 219 -41.76 -8.71 -12.36
C GLU A 219 -40.58 -9.52 -12.91
N LYS A 220 -39.69 -8.88 -13.67
CA LYS A 220 -38.46 -9.47 -14.23
C LYS A 220 -37.28 -8.53 -13.97
N PRO A 221 -36.63 -8.63 -12.80
CA PRO A 221 -35.49 -7.80 -12.48
C PRO A 221 -34.29 -8.16 -13.36
N ALA A 222 -33.48 -7.16 -13.71
CA ALA A 222 -32.32 -7.37 -14.58
C ALA A 222 -31.15 -7.93 -13.77
N PRO A 223 -30.36 -8.90 -14.28
CA PRO A 223 -29.20 -9.39 -13.56
C PRO A 223 -28.15 -8.28 -13.35
N MET A 224 -27.55 -8.25 -12.17
CA MET A 224 -26.46 -7.33 -11.83
C MET A 224 -25.11 -8.04 -11.98
N PHE A 225 -24.24 -7.46 -12.81
CA PHE A 225 -22.84 -7.88 -12.88
C PHE A 225 -22.00 -7.01 -11.94
N ILE A 226 -21.32 -7.63 -10.98
CA ILE A 226 -20.51 -6.93 -9.96
C ILE A 226 -19.00 -7.03 -10.23
N GLY A 227 -18.61 -7.53 -11.41
CA GLY A 227 -17.22 -7.63 -11.85
C GLY A 227 -16.62 -9.04 -11.71
N THR A 228 -15.29 -9.10 -11.75
CA THR A 228 -14.49 -10.33 -11.61
C THR A 228 -14.23 -10.65 -10.14
N MET A 229 -14.04 -11.92 -9.80
CA MET A 229 -13.53 -12.39 -8.51
C MET A 229 -12.40 -13.37 -8.80
N GLN A 230 -11.25 -13.21 -8.15
CA GLN A 230 -10.12 -14.10 -8.35
C GLN A 230 -9.91 -14.97 -7.12
N LEU A 231 -9.84 -16.28 -7.36
CA LEU A 231 -9.70 -17.30 -6.33
C LEU A 231 -8.46 -18.15 -6.58
N SER A 232 -7.86 -18.66 -5.50
CA SER A 232 -6.88 -19.74 -5.66
C SER A 232 -7.55 -20.99 -6.17
N TYR A 233 -6.75 -21.92 -6.69
CA TYR A 233 -7.20 -23.29 -6.89
C TYR A 233 -7.86 -23.86 -5.60
N ARG A 234 -8.81 -24.77 -5.80
CA ARG A 234 -9.53 -25.45 -4.73
C ARG A 234 -8.59 -26.32 -3.91
N LYS A 235 -8.48 -26.01 -2.62
CA LYS A 235 -7.82 -26.85 -1.63
C LYS A 235 -8.89 -27.77 -1.05
N TYR A 236 -8.93 -29.02 -1.50
CA TYR A 236 -9.90 -29.99 -0.99
C TYR A 236 -9.52 -30.37 0.44
N ILE A 237 -10.41 -30.07 1.39
CA ILE A 237 -10.28 -30.49 2.79
C ILE A 237 -10.97 -31.84 2.99
N THR A 238 -12.10 -32.10 2.32
CA THR A 238 -12.76 -33.42 2.18
C THR A 238 -13.43 -33.50 0.80
N GLU A 239 -14.17 -34.58 0.50
CA GLU A 239 -14.99 -34.65 -0.73
C GLU A 239 -16.06 -33.54 -0.79
N ASP A 240 -16.59 -33.14 0.37
CA ASP A 240 -17.65 -32.13 0.51
C ASP A 240 -17.16 -30.80 1.11
N GLU A 241 -15.87 -30.67 1.40
CA GLU A 241 -15.28 -29.46 2.00
C GLU A 241 -14.09 -28.98 1.18
N GLN A 242 -14.14 -27.72 0.76
CA GLN A 242 -13.09 -27.09 -0.03
C GLN A 242 -12.77 -25.70 0.54
N GLU A 243 -11.52 -25.28 0.41
CA GLU A 243 -11.06 -23.94 0.76
C GLU A 243 -10.48 -23.24 -0.47
N GLN A 244 -10.78 -21.96 -0.63
CA GLN A 244 -10.21 -21.12 -1.68
C GLN A 244 -9.79 -19.76 -1.12
N ASP A 245 -8.58 -19.33 -1.45
CA ASP A 245 -8.09 -18.01 -1.08
C ASP A 245 -8.72 -16.96 -2.01
N VAL A 246 -9.28 -15.90 -1.44
CA VAL A 246 -9.80 -14.75 -2.18
C VAL A 246 -8.65 -13.80 -2.48
N ILE A 247 -8.17 -13.82 -3.73
CA ILE A 247 -7.12 -12.89 -4.19
C ILE A 247 -7.71 -11.55 -4.62
N ASP A 248 -8.92 -11.56 -5.20
CA ASP A 248 -9.69 -10.37 -5.54
C ASP A 248 -11.19 -10.58 -5.33
N GLY A 249 -11.91 -9.49 -5.14
CA GLY A 249 -13.35 -9.47 -4.94
C GLY A 249 -13.71 -9.40 -3.45
N GLN A 250 -12.71 -9.40 -2.56
CA GLN A 250 -12.92 -9.44 -1.12
C GLN A 250 -13.86 -8.33 -0.61
N GLN A 251 -13.70 -7.08 -1.08
CA GLN A 251 -14.51 -5.96 -0.59
C GLN A 251 -15.97 -6.11 -1.03
N ARG A 252 -16.19 -6.45 -2.30
CA ARG A 252 -17.52 -6.71 -2.88
C ARG A 252 -18.21 -7.88 -2.18
N PHE A 253 -17.48 -8.97 -1.92
CA PHE A 253 -18.02 -10.15 -1.27
C PHE A 253 -18.36 -9.88 0.20
N SER A 254 -17.50 -9.17 0.94
CA SER A 254 -17.78 -8.71 2.29
C SER A 254 -19.03 -7.81 2.37
N THR A 255 -19.20 -6.85 1.46
CA THR A 255 -20.40 -5.99 1.43
C THR A 255 -21.67 -6.78 1.12
N LEU A 256 -21.61 -7.80 0.26
CA LEU A 256 -22.74 -8.70 0.02
C LEU A 256 -23.12 -9.51 1.26
N LEU A 257 -22.15 -9.95 2.05
CA LEU A 257 -22.43 -10.60 3.33
C LEU A 257 -23.06 -9.62 4.32
N CYS A 258 -22.62 -8.36 4.38
CA CYS A 258 -23.30 -7.31 5.17
C CYS A 258 -24.77 -7.14 4.75
N LEU A 259 -25.06 -7.10 3.44
CA LEU A 259 -26.43 -7.01 2.93
C LEU A 259 -27.27 -8.23 3.30
N LEU A 260 -26.75 -9.44 3.07
CA LEU A 260 -27.44 -10.68 3.46
C LEU A 260 -27.68 -10.75 4.97
N LYS A 261 -26.73 -10.25 5.77
CA LYS A 261 -26.88 -10.15 7.21
C LYS A 261 -28.01 -9.19 7.60
N TYR A 262 -28.11 -8.02 6.97
CA TYR A 262 -29.23 -7.11 7.19
C TYR A 262 -30.58 -7.76 6.81
N LEU A 263 -30.65 -8.41 5.65
CA LEU A 263 -31.85 -9.13 5.20
C LEU A 263 -32.26 -10.27 6.15
N SER A 264 -31.30 -10.89 6.85
CA SER A 264 -31.56 -11.94 7.85
C SER A 264 -32.45 -11.49 9.01
N PHE A 265 -32.53 -10.19 9.28
CA PHE A 265 -33.40 -9.66 10.34
C PHE A 265 -34.88 -9.76 9.99
N TYR A 266 -35.21 -9.82 8.70
CA TYR A 266 -36.59 -9.79 8.19
C TYR A 266 -36.99 -11.09 7.48
N CYS A 267 -36.02 -11.85 6.97
CA CYS A 267 -36.22 -13.04 6.15
C CYS A 267 -35.60 -14.30 6.78
N ASN A 268 -36.14 -15.47 6.42
CA ASN A 268 -35.50 -16.74 6.76
C ASN A 268 -34.27 -16.97 5.87
N VAL A 269 -33.08 -17.02 6.47
CA VAL A 269 -31.80 -17.30 5.81
C VAL A 269 -31.08 -18.50 6.44
N SER A 270 -31.84 -19.47 6.97
CA SER A 270 -31.29 -20.67 7.61
C SER A 270 -30.39 -21.52 6.70
N ASP A 271 -30.47 -21.33 5.39
CA ASP A 271 -29.59 -21.97 4.41
C ASP A 271 -28.19 -21.30 4.31
N ILE A 272 -28.00 -20.15 4.95
CA ILE A 272 -26.73 -19.40 4.95
C ILE A 272 -26.06 -19.53 6.31
N HIS A 273 -24.91 -20.20 6.35
CA HIS A 273 -24.02 -20.26 7.50
C HIS A 273 -22.90 -19.22 7.37
N PHE A 274 -23.17 -17.97 7.76
CA PHE A 274 -22.26 -16.83 7.54
C PHE A 274 -20.80 -17.09 7.99
N ASN A 275 -20.61 -17.65 9.18
CA ASN A 275 -19.27 -17.92 9.74
C ASN A 275 -18.54 -19.10 9.08
N ASP A 276 -19.23 -19.85 8.21
CA ASP A 276 -18.63 -20.95 7.44
C ASP A 276 -18.21 -20.53 6.02
N ILE A 277 -18.73 -19.40 5.53
CA ILE A 277 -18.56 -18.93 4.15
C ILE A 277 -17.26 -18.16 3.97
N LEU A 278 -17.02 -17.14 4.79
CA LEU A 278 -15.87 -16.24 4.64
C LEU A 278 -15.09 -16.15 5.96
N GLU A 279 -13.78 -16.23 5.84
CA GLU A 279 -12.84 -16.07 6.94
C GLU A 279 -11.79 -15.03 6.57
N SER A 280 -11.42 -14.15 7.49
CA SER A 280 -10.31 -13.21 7.29
C SER A 280 -9.09 -13.58 8.11
N ARG A 281 -7.92 -13.69 7.46
CA ARG A 281 -6.65 -13.88 8.16
C ARG A 281 -5.87 -12.58 8.33
N VAL A 282 -6.44 -11.45 7.91
CA VAL A 282 -5.79 -10.13 7.95
C VAL A 282 -5.63 -9.66 9.40
N ASN A 283 -4.52 -8.97 9.69
CA ASN A 283 -4.25 -8.37 10.99
C ASN A 283 -4.39 -9.37 12.16
N LYS A 284 -3.72 -10.53 12.05
CA LYS A 284 -3.76 -11.62 13.04
C LYS A 284 -5.16 -12.17 13.33
N GLY A 285 -6.07 -12.07 12.35
CA GLY A 285 -7.46 -12.51 12.50
C GLY A 285 -8.36 -11.47 13.18
N LYS A 286 -7.88 -10.26 13.47
CA LYS A 286 -8.72 -9.19 14.03
C LYS A 286 -9.86 -8.80 13.09
N GLU A 287 -9.62 -8.82 11.78
CA GLU A 287 -10.68 -8.62 10.78
C GLU A 287 -11.71 -9.77 10.81
N ASP A 288 -11.30 -10.99 11.20
CA ASP A 288 -12.22 -12.11 11.40
C ASP A 288 -13.09 -11.89 12.64
N GLU A 289 -12.51 -11.37 13.72
CA GLU A 289 -13.26 -11.01 14.93
C GLU A 289 -14.34 -9.98 14.59
N PHE A 290 -13.99 -8.94 13.84
CA PHE A 290 -14.94 -7.92 13.38
C PHE A 290 -16.01 -8.48 12.43
N LEU A 291 -15.62 -9.37 11.51
CA LEU A 291 -16.56 -10.04 10.62
C LEU A 291 -17.54 -10.92 11.41
N ASN A 292 -17.04 -11.78 12.30
CA ASN A 292 -17.85 -12.67 13.12
C ASN A 292 -18.78 -11.89 14.05
N GLU A 293 -18.29 -10.82 14.68
CA GLU A 293 -19.12 -9.91 15.47
C GLU A 293 -20.29 -9.37 14.64
N ALA A 294 -20.02 -8.87 13.43
CA ALA A 294 -21.05 -8.36 12.53
C ALA A 294 -22.04 -9.47 12.08
N MET A 295 -21.55 -10.67 11.78
CA MET A 295 -22.39 -11.80 11.38
C MET A 295 -23.24 -12.37 12.52
N SER A 296 -22.85 -12.15 13.77
CA SER A 296 -23.61 -12.54 14.96
C SER A 296 -24.58 -11.47 15.47
N LEU A 297 -24.57 -10.25 14.91
CA LEU A 297 -25.46 -9.15 15.33
C LEU A 297 -26.95 -9.51 15.31
N SER A 298 -27.73 -8.88 16.18
CA SER A 298 -29.20 -8.85 16.10
C SER A 298 -29.71 -7.44 15.77
N LEU A 299 -30.97 -7.33 15.33
CA LEU A 299 -31.58 -6.05 14.96
C LEU A 299 -31.55 -5.01 16.10
N LYS A 300 -31.66 -5.46 17.36
CA LYS A 300 -31.66 -4.55 18.52
C LYS A 300 -30.31 -3.87 18.75
N ASP A 301 -29.24 -4.56 18.38
CA ASP A 301 -27.88 -4.12 18.64
C ASP A 301 -27.47 -2.97 17.72
N LEU A 302 -28.08 -2.83 16.53
CA LEU A 302 -27.77 -1.79 15.53
C LEU A 302 -27.91 -0.36 16.05
N SER A 303 -28.73 -0.14 17.09
CA SER A 303 -28.91 1.17 17.71
C SER A 303 -27.72 1.66 18.57
N GLY A 304 -26.74 0.80 18.90
CA GLY A 304 -25.57 1.16 19.72
C GLY A 304 -24.48 1.91 18.94
N GLU A 305 -23.66 2.71 19.62
CA GLU A 305 -22.45 3.29 19.03
C GLU A 305 -21.36 2.22 18.87
N PHE A 306 -21.09 1.80 17.63
CA PHE A 306 -19.99 0.88 17.32
C PHE A 306 -18.81 1.68 16.77
N ILE A 307 -17.88 1.99 17.65
CA ILE A 307 -16.63 2.66 17.29
C ILE A 307 -15.69 1.55 16.74
N CYS A 308 -15.22 1.72 15.50
CA CYS A 308 -14.15 0.93 14.84
C CYS A 308 -14.49 -0.37 14.07
N ASN A 309 -15.74 -0.86 14.00
CA ASN A 309 -16.06 -2.05 13.16
C ASN A 309 -16.73 -1.65 11.82
N LYS A 310 -15.95 -1.66 10.73
CA LYS A 310 -16.40 -1.24 9.39
C LYS A 310 -17.51 -2.13 8.81
N TYR A 311 -17.58 -3.40 9.20
CA TYR A 311 -18.66 -4.30 8.75
C TYR A 311 -20.00 -3.86 9.32
N ILE A 312 -20.04 -3.53 10.63
CA ILE A 312 -21.24 -3.06 11.31
C ILE A 312 -21.65 -1.68 10.79
N GLU A 313 -20.70 -0.76 10.62
CA GLU A 313 -20.95 0.57 10.03
C GLU A 313 -21.64 0.45 8.67
N ASN A 314 -21.18 -0.48 7.82
CA ASN A 314 -21.77 -0.68 6.50
C ASN A 314 -23.12 -1.41 6.57
N ILE A 315 -23.38 -2.28 7.56
CA ILE A 315 -24.74 -2.82 7.79
C ILE A 315 -25.71 -1.70 8.15
N LYS A 316 -25.30 -0.74 9.00
CA LYS A 316 -26.12 0.43 9.34
C LYS A 316 -26.36 1.33 8.13
N LEU A 317 -25.35 1.55 7.30
CA LEU A 317 -25.54 2.33 6.08
C LEU A 317 -26.53 1.64 5.12
N ILE A 318 -26.47 0.31 5.02
CA ILE A 318 -27.44 -0.47 4.23
C ILE A 318 -28.85 -0.33 4.83
N GLU A 319 -28.97 -0.38 6.16
CA GLU A 319 -30.22 -0.09 6.87
C GLU A 319 -30.73 1.30 6.49
N GLU A 320 -29.94 2.36 6.66
CA GLU A 320 -30.32 3.74 6.31
C GLU A 320 -30.79 3.90 4.86
N ILE A 321 -30.13 3.22 3.91
CA ILE A 321 -30.51 3.24 2.49
C ILE A 321 -31.84 2.52 2.24
N LEU A 322 -32.12 1.43 2.98
CA LEU A 322 -33.33 0.63 2.82
C LEU A 322 -34.46 1.04 3.78
N ASN A 323 -34.23 1.95 4.72
CA ASN A 323 -35.18 2.37 5.74
C ASN A 323 -36.20 3.37 5.17
N GLU A 324 -37.02 2.92 4.22
CA GLU A 324 -38.21 3.63 3.75
C GLU A 324 -39.45 3.19 4.56
N GLU A 325 -40.29 4.16 4.95
CA GLU A 325 -41.55 3.86 5.64
C GLU A 325 -42.46 2.97 4.78
N GLY A 326 -42.94 1.85 5.34
CA GLY A 326 -43.96 1.02 4.71
C GLY A 326 -43.44 -0.08 3.76
N LEU A 327 -42.16 -0.46 3.83
CA LEU A 327 -41.67 -1.70 3.22
C LEU A 327 -42.22 -2.93 3.95
N GLN A 328 -42.86 -3.84 3.20
CA GLN A 328 -43.42 -5.08 3.74
C GLN A 328 -42.42 -6.22 3.70
N LYS A 329 -42.63 -7.26 4.53
CA LYS A 329 -41.79 -8.47 4.56
C LYS A 329 -41.58 -9.09 3.16
N GLU A 330 -42.61 -9.07 2.31
CA GLU A 330 -42.55 -9.58 0.93
C GLU A 330 -41.48 -8.87 0.08
N PHE A 331 -41.25 -7.58 0.30
CA PHE A 331 -40.20 -6.83 -0.40
C PHE A 331 -38.81 -7.41 -0.08
N TYR A 332 -38.53 -7.62 1.21
CA TYR A 332 -37.26 -8.20 1.66
C TYR A 332 -37.07 -9.63 1.17
N GLU A 333 -38.13 -10.44 1.12
CA GLU A 333 -38.09 -11.81 0.60
C GLU A 333 -37.77 -11.82 -0.91
N LYS A 334 -38.40 -10.93 -1.69
CA LYS A 334 -38.09 -10.75 -3.12
C LYS A 334 -36.66 -10.23 -3.33
N LEU A 335 -36.21 -9.29 -2.51
CA LEU A 335 -34.85 -8.75 -2.57
C LEU A 335 -33.81 -9.82 -2.24
N LEU A 336 -34.05 -10.66 -1.22
CA LEU A 336 -33.19 -11.79 -0.89
C LEU A 336 -33.07 -12.80 -2.03
N ALA A 337 -34.20 -13.15 -2.67
CA ALA A 337 -34.20 -14.02 -3.84
C ALA A 337 -33.41 -13.40 -5.00
N TYR A 338 -33.61 -12.11 -5.26
CA TYR A 338 -32.87 -11.37 -6.27
C TYR A 338 -31.35 -11.36 -5.99
N VAL A 339 -30.95 -11.03 -4.75
CA VAL A 339 -29.53 -10.99 -4.33
C VAL A 339 -28.86 -12.36 -4.52
N LYS A 340 -29.54 -13.46 -4.18
CA LYS A 340 -29.00 -14.82 -4.36
C LYS A 340 -28.86 -15.21 -5.83
N GLU A 341 -29.88 -14.94 -6.65
CA GLU A 341 -30.00 -15.55 -7.99
C GLU A 341 -29.57 -14.64 -9.15
N ASN A 342 -29.56 -13.32 -8.95
CA ASN A 342 -29.36 -12.34 -10.01
C ASN A 342 -28.09 -11.51 -9.86
N ILE A 343 -27.27 -11.77 -8.85
CA ILE A 343 -25.92 -11.19 -8.71
C ILE A 343 -24.89 -12.16 -9.29
N TRP A 344 -24.16 -11.69 -10.30
CA TRP A 344 -23.23 -12.50 -11.08
C TRP A 344 -21.80 -11.98 -11.01
N PHE A 345 -20.87 -12.94 -10.89
CA PHE A 345 -19.43 -12.76 -10.96
C PHE A 345 -18.85 -13.51 -12.17
N VAL A 346 -17.71 -13.03 -12.67
CA VAL A 346 -16.77 -13.87 -13.42
C VAL A 346 -15.69 -14.32 -12.45
N VAL A 347 -15.73 -15.61 -12.08
CA VAL A 347 -14.75 -16.21 -11.17
C VAL A 347 -13.58 -16.73 -11.99
N ILE A 348 -12.39 -16.22 -11.67
CA ILE A 348 -11.12 -16.64 -12.26
C ILE A 348 -10.37 -17.44 -11.20
N THR A 349 -10.13 -18.72 -11.47
CA THR A 349 -9.38 -19.61 -10.58
C THR A 349 -7.95 -19.72 -11.10
N THR A 350 -6.97 -19.43 -10.24
CA THR A 350 -5.55 -19.49 -10.61
C THR A 350 -4.82 -20.55 -9.80
N ARG A 351 -4.07 -21.41 -10.50
CA ARG A 351 -3.09 -22.31 -9.91
C ARG A 351 -1.70 -21.78 -10.21
N ALA A 352 -1.20 -20.87 -9.37
CA ALA A 352 0.14 -20.32 -9.49
C ALA A 352 0.63 -19.84 -8.12
N GLY A 353 1.91 -19.47 -8.02
CA GLY A 353 2.40 -18.72 -6.86
C GLY A 353 1.64 -17.39 -6.69
N ILE A 354 1.63 -16.87 -5.47
CA ILE A 354 0.88 -15.65 -5.12
C ILE A 354 1.29 -14.48 -6.03
N SER A 355 2.58 -14.26 -6.27
CA SER A 355 3.12 -13.26 -7.21
C SER A 355 2.49 -13.31 -8.59
N LYS A 356 2.49 -14.49 -9.22
CA LYS A 356 1.95 -14.65 -10.57
C LYS A 356 0.44 -14.48 -10.58
N THR A 357 -0.22 -14.92 -9.51
CA THR A 357 -1.65 -14.74 -9.30
C THR A 357 -2.02 -13.25 -9.20
N LEU A 358 -1.21 -12.45 -8.51
CA LEU A 358 -1.37 -10.99 -8.42
C LEU A 358 -0.99 -10.25 -9.71
N GLU A 359 -0.05 -10.76 -10.50
CA GLU A 359 0.26 -10.21 -11.82
C GLU A 359 -0.92 -10.41 -12.79
N ILE A 360 -1.52 -11.61 -12.78
CA ILE A 360 -2.76 -11.89 -13.53
C ILE A 360 -3.86 -10.92 -13.08
N PHE A 361 -4.02 -10.75 -11.76
CA PHE A 361 -4.98 -9.80 -11.22
C PHE A 361 -4.76 -8.40 -11.78
N ASN A 362 -3.55 -7.85 -11.68
CA ASN A 362 -3.23 -6.51 -12.17
C ASN A 362 -3.46 -6.35 -13.68
N THR A 363 -3.30 -7.44 -14.45
CA THR A 363 -3.56 -7.42 -15.89
C THR A 363 -5.07 -7.45 -16.21
N ILE A 364 -5.86 -8.13 -15.39
CA ILE A 364 -7.31 -8.30 -15.59
C ILE A 364 -8.11 -7.13 -15.01
N ASN A 365 -7.61 -6.50 -13.95
CA ASN A 365 -8.35 -5.45 -13.27
C ASN A 365 -8.35 -4.15 -14.08
N THR A 366 -9.54 -3.78 -14.56
CA THR A 366 -9.85 -2.45 -15.10
C THR A 366 -11.06 -1.80 -14.41
N ALA A 367 -11.75 -2.51 -13.50
CA ALA A 367 -13.05 -2.12 -12.94
C ALA A 367 -13.15 -2.12 -11.39
N GLY A 368 -12.04 -2.39 -10.69
CA GLY A 368 -11.95 -2.38 -9.22
C GLY A 368 -10.99 -1.32 -8.69
N LEU A 369 -10.92 -1.14 -7.37
CA LEU A 369 -9.79 -0.41 -6.76
C LEU A 369 -8.52 -1.23 -7.01
N ASP A 370 -7.61 -0.70 -7.84
CA ASP A 370 -6.32 -1.33 -8.15
C ASP A 370 -5.60 -1.76 -6.87
N LEU A 371 -4.86 -2.88 -6.93
CA LEU A 371 -3.78 -3.10 -5.97
C LEU A 371 -2.81 -1.94 -6.17
N ASN A 372 -2.71 -1.08 -5.16
CA ASN A 372 -1.71 -0.03 -5.20
C ASN A 372 -0.34 -0.73 -5.22
N GLY A 373 0.67 -0.13 -5.86
CA GLY A 373 2.04 -0.66 -5.81
C GLY A 373 2.53 -0.92 -4.38
N CYS A 374 1.96 -0.23 -3.38
CA CYS A 374 2.20 -0.48 -1.95
C CYS A 374 1.74 -1.87 -1.47
N ASP A 375 0.61 -2.35 -1.99
CA ASP A 375 0.05 -3.67 -1.67
C ASP A 375 0.84 -4.76 -2.37
N LEU A 376 1.21 -4.55 -3.65
CA LEU A 376 2.07 -5.48 -4.39
C LEU A 376 3.44 -5.62 -3.73
N PHE A 377 4.04 -4.50 -3.31
CA PHE A 377 5.29 -4.52 -2.55
C PHE A 377 5.19 -5.32 -1.26
N LYS A 378 4.10 -5.16 -0.50
CA LYS A 378 3.84 -5.91 0.74
C LYS A 378 3.87 -7.42 0.48
N VAL A 379 3.17 -7.86 -0.57
CA VAL A 379 3.07 -9.28 -0.92
C VAL A 379 4.42 -9.82 -1.40
N ARG A 380 5.08 -9.12 -2.33
CA ARG A 380 6.38 -9.52 -2.87
C ARG A 380 7.46 -9.58 -1.79
N LEU A 381 7.42 -8.65 -0.84
CA LEU A 381 8.29 -8.66 0.34
C LEU A 381 8.02 -9.87 1.22
N TYR A 382 6.75 -10.20 1.50
CA TYR A 382 6.40 -11.39 2.26
C TYR A 382 6.90 -12.67 1.59
N GLU A 383 6.69 -12.82 0.28
CA GLU A 383 7.21 -13.97 -0.47
C GLU A 383 8.73 -14.06 -0.41
N TYR A 384 9.44 -12.94 -0.57
CA TYR A 384 10.89 -12.92 -0.44
C TYR A 384 11.34 -13.38 0.96
N LEU A 385 10.71 -12.88 2.03
CA LEU A 385 11.05 -13.30 3.39
C LEU A 385 10.69 -14.76 3.65
N LYS A 386 9.58 -15.25 3.12
CA LYS A 386 9.16 -16.64 3.25
C LYS A 386 10.11 -17.58 2.50
N ASP A 387 10.31 -17.36 1.21
CA ASP A 387 10.98 -18.30 0.31
C ASP A 387 12.50 -18.23 0.42
N LYS A 388 13.08 -17.03 0.64
CA LYS A 388 14.54 -16.86 0.73
C LYS A 388 15.07 -16.79 2.15
N LYS A 389 14.28 -16.33 3.13
CA LYS A 389 14.71 -16.25 4.53
C LYS A 389 14.11 -17.34 5.42
N GLY A 390 13.11 -18.10 4.95
CA GLY A 390 12.42 -19.10 5.77
C GLY A 390 11.68 -18.47 6.95
N LYS A 391 11.32 -17.19 6.83
CA LYS A 391 10.74 -16.38 7.90
C LYS A 391 9.29 -16.06 7.57
N GLU A 392 8.35 -16.58 8.36
CA GLU A 392 6.93 -16.19 8.30
C GLU A 392 6.72 -14.86 9.05
N GLN A 393 7.33 -13.78 8.55
CA GLN A 393 7.30 -12.44 9.15
C GLN A 393 6.18 -11.56 8.60
N PHE A 394 5.06 -12.16 8.20
CA PHE A 394 3.94 -11.37 7.70
C PHE A 394 3.43 -10.38 8.76
N ASP A 395 3.37 -10.84 10.00
CA ASP A 395 2.96 -10.04 11.16
C ASP A 395 3.84 -8.81 11.39
N ASP A 396 5.15 -8.93 11.16
CA ASP A 396 6.09 -7.81 11.32
C ASP A 396 5.89 -6.76 10.19
N ILE A 397 5.55 -7.22 8.98
CA ILE A 397 5.17 -6.33 7.88
C ILE A 397 3.87 -5.60 8.21
N ASP A 398 2.85 -6.33 8.71
CA ASP A 398 1.58 -5.74 9.12
C ASP A 398 1.74 -4.72 10.25
N LEU A 399 2.63 -5.01 11.21
CA LEU A 399 2.94 -4.11 12.30
C LEU A 399 3.53 -2.81 11.78
N LEU A 400 4.49 -2.86 10.84
CA LEU A 400 5.06 -1.67 10.21
C LEU A 400 3.98 -0.78 9.57
N TYR A 401 3.04 -1.37 8.84
CA TYR A 401 1.95 -0.64 8.17
C TYR A 401 0.96 -0.07 9.20
N SER A 402 0.65 -0.82 10.25
CA SER A 402 -0.24 -0.39 11.33
C SER A 402 0.35 0.76 12.15
N GLU A 403 1.65 0.75 12.40
CA GLU A 403 2.37 1.84 13.04
C GLU A 403 2.32 3.12 12.21
N ILE A 404 2.46 3.03 10.88
CA ILE A 404 2.29 4.19 9.98
C ILE A 404 0.89 4.78 10.10
N LYS A 405 -0.16 3.94 10.07
CA LYS A 405 -1.55 4.39 10.25
C LYS A 405 -1.73 5.11 11.59
N LYS A 406 -1.23 4.52 12.68
CA LYS A 406 -1.31 5.10 14.02
C LYS A 406 -0.62 6.46 14.10
N GLN A 407 0.61 6.57 13.61
CA GLN A 407 1.37 7.82 13.60
C GLN A 407 0.64 8.93 12.84
N ASN A 408 0.00 8.61 11.72
CA ASN A 408 -0.81 9.58 10.98
C ASN A 408 -2.08 9.98 11.71
N LEU A 409 -2.74 9.06 12.41
CA LEU A 409 -3.92 9.39 13.22
C LEU A 409 -3.54 10.37 14.34
N ASP A 410 -2.45 10.09 15.06
CA ASP A 410 -1.93 10.95 16.12
C ASP A 410 -1.50 12.32 15.57
N TRP A 411 -0.86 12.35 14.40
CA TRP A 411 -0.43 13.59 13.73
C TRP A 411 -1.61 14.47 13.30
N ARG A 412 -2.67 13.85 12.79
CA ARG A 412 -3.89 14.54 12.33
C ARG A 412 -4.69 15.22 13.43
N LEU A 413 -4.39 14.95 14.70
CA LEU A 413 -4.98 15.70 15.82
C LEU A 413 -4.63 17.19 15.77
N ASN A 414 -3.49 17.55 15.15
CA ASN A 414 -3.00 18.93 15.07
C ASN A 414 -2.73 19.40 13.63
N HIS A 415 -2.95 18.55 12.61
CA HIS A 415 -2.61 18.84 11.21
C HIS A 415 -3.61 18.24 10.23
N ASP A 416 -3.82 18.90 9.09
CA ASP A 416 -4.78 18.45 8.07
C ASP A 416 -4.18 17.52 6.99
N PHE A 417 -2.98 16.97 7.21
CA PHE A 417 -2.26 16.15 6.24
C PHE A 417 -1.54 14.97 6.91
N ASP A 418 -1.11 13.98 6.11
CA ASP A 418 -0.37 12.81 6.60
C ASP A 418 1.11 13.11 6.87
N LEU A 419 1.62 12.63 8.01
CA LEU A 419 3.04 12.70 8.36
C LEU A 419 3.89 11.81 7.45
N ILE A 420 3.39 10.61 7.13
CA ILE A 420 4.10 9.56 6.42
C ILE A 420 3.13 8.73 5.60
N ASN A 421 3.56 8.19 4.46
CA ASN A 421 2.80 7.13 3.77
C ASN A 421 3.74 6.04 3.26
N VAL A 422 3.17 4.86 2.99
CA VAL A 422 3.92 3.68 2.55
C VAL A 422 4.63 3.95 1.22
N GLY A 423 4.03 4.75 0.32
CA GLY A 423 4.65 5.16 -0.93
C GLY A 423 5.97 5.92 -0.73
N MET A 424 6.01 6.86 0.22
CA MET A 424 7.23 7.60 0.58
C MET A 424 8.30 6.68 1.15
N VAL A 425 7.93 5.77 2.07
CA VAL A 425 8.86 4.77 2.64
C VAL A 425 9.45 3.91 1.53
N ARG A 426 8.62 3.42 0.60
CA ARG A 426 9.05 2.63 -0.55
C ARG A 426 10.00 3.41 -1.46
N ASP A 427 9.71 4.66 -1.76
CA ASP A 427 10.52 5.50 -2.66
C ASP A 427 11.90 5.82 -2.06
N ILE A 428 11.96 6.06 -0.75
CA ILE A 428 13.23 6.28 -0.02
C ILE A 428 14.00 4.98 0.14
N TYR A 429 13.31 3.88 0.47
CA TYR A 429 13.94 2.56 0.59
C TYR A 429 14.55 2.11 -0.75
N LYS A 430 13.94 2.45 -1.88
CA LYS A 430 14.54 2.24 -3.21
C LYS A 430 15.89 2.94 -3.31
N THR A 431 15.94 4.24 -3.02
CA THR A 431 17.19 5.03 -3.10
C THR A 431 18.23 4.51 -2.10
N TYR A 432 17.79 4.08 -0.92
CA TYR A 432 18.63 3.41 0.09
C TYR A 432 19.26 2.12 -0.45
N LEU A 433 18.46 1.23 -1.04
CA LEU A 433 18.93 -0.05 -1.61
C LEU A 433 19.91 0.19 -2.76
N ILE A 434 19.62 1.15 -3.65
CA ILE A 434 20.51 1.48 -4.77
C ILE A 434 21.88 1.94 -4.26
N ALA A 435 21.91 2.81 -3.25
CA ALA A 435 23.17 3.28 -2.66
C ALA A 435 23.90 2.16 -1.89
N LYS A 436 23.19 1.40 -1.04
CA LYS A 436 23.76 0.33 -0.19
C LYS A 436 24.40 -0.80 -0.99
N TYR A 437 23.78 -1.20 -2.10
CA TYR A 437 24.25 -2.32 -2.92
C TYR A 437 24.97 -1.88 -4.21
N ASP A 438 25.27 -0.58 -4.33
CA ASP A 438 25.87 0.03 -5.53
C ASP A 438 25.17 -0.42 -6.83
N LEU A 439 23.83 -0.32 -6.86
CA LEU A 439 23.06 -0.70 -8.03
C LEU A 439 23.23 0.34 -9.17
N PRO A 440 22.97 -0.04 -10.44
CA PRO A 440 23.15 0.87 -11.57
C PRO A 440 22.38 2.18 -11.44
N ASN A 441 23.04 3.31 -11.74
CA ASN A 441 22.46 4.66 -11.59
C ASN A 441 21.14 4.86 -12.34
N ILE A 442 20.90 4.12 -13.43
CA ILE A 442 19.65 4.20 -14.19
C ILE A 442 18.42 3.85 -13.33
N MET A 443 18.58 3.05 -12.28
CA MET A 443 17.51 2.67 -11.36
C MET A 443 16.99 3.84 -10.52
N TYR A 444 17.81 4.86 -10.24
CA TYR A 444 17.33 6.07 -9.56
C TYR A 444 16.30 6.85 -10.39
N ALA A 445 16.30 6.67 -11.71
CA ALA A 445 15.33 7.29 -12.61
C ALA A 445 14.01 6.52 -12.69
N TRP A 446 13.96 5.28 -12.21
CA TRP A 446 12.76 4.44 -12.30
C TRP A 446 11.71 4.82 -11.25
N GLY A 447 10.44 4.67 -11.63
CA GLY A 447 9.33 4.65 -10.69
C GLY A 447 9.49 3.49 -9.70
N SER A 448 8.98 3.65 -8.49
CA SER A 448 9.17 2.67 -7.41
C SER A 448 8.58 1.31 -7.75
N ASP A 449 7.43 1.26 -8.42
CA ASP A 449 6.79 -0.01 -8.79
C ASP A 449 7.67 -0.80 -9.78
N ARG A 450 8.06 -0.18 -10.91
CA ARG A 450 9.01 -0.77 -11.86
C ARG A 450 10.30 -1.24 -11.19
N PHE A 451 10.85 -0.45 -10.26
CA PHE A 451 12.05 -0.84 -9.53
C PHE A 451 11.85 -2.11 -8.72
N TYR A 452 10.81 -2.16 -7.89
CA TYR A 452 10.55 -3.31 -7.04
C TYR A 452 10.13 -4.55 -7.84
N ASP A 453 9.35 -4.40 -8.91
CA ASP A 453 8.94 -5.51 -9.76
C ASP A 453 10.17 -6.23 -10.35
N VAL A 454 11.05 -5.49 -11.02
CA VAL A 454 12.29 -6.03 -11.59
C VAL A 454 13.20 -6.61 -10.50
N LEU A 455 13.30 -5.94 -9.36
CA LEU A 455 14.18 -6.34 -8.28
C LEU A 455 13.70 -7.66 -7.63
N PHE A 456 12.41 -7.77 -7.33
CA PHE A 456 11.83 -8.98 -6.79
C PHE A 456 11.83 -10.12 -7.79
N ASP A 457 11.56 -9.87 -9.08
CA ASP A 457 11.57 -10.92 -10.09
C ASP A 457 12.96 -11.57 -10.24
N ILE A 458 14.03 -10.77 -10.14
CA ILE A 458 15.40 -11.29 -10.12
C ILE A 458 15.71 -12.01 -8.81
N CYS A 459 15.33 -11.45 -7.67
CA CYS A 459 15.64 -12.01 -6.35
C CYS A 459 14.84 -13.29 -6.04
N LEU A 460 13.62 -13.42 -6.56
CA LEU A 460 12.74 -14.59 -6.41
C LEU A 460 12.92 -15.62 -7.55
N ASP A 461 13.85 -15.38 -8.47
CA ASP A 461 14.09 -16.24 -9.64
C ASP A 461 12.87 -16.42 -10.57
N VAL A 462 11.99 -15.41 -10.64
CA VAL A 462 10.81 -15.38 -11.51
C VAL A 462 11.19 -15.01 -12.95
N ALA A 463 11.93 -13.90 -13.12
CA ALA A 463 12.35 -13.42 -14.42
C ALA A 463 13.71 -12.69 -14.35
N PRO A 464 14.65 -12.97 -15.27
CA PRO A 464 16.01 -12.41 -15.20
C PRO A 464 16.17 -11.02 -15.84
N HIS A 465 15.18 -10.52 -16.60
CA HIS A 465 15.20 -9.20 -17.28
C HIS A 465 16.49 -8.89 -18.07
N ARG A 466 16.91 -9.81 -18.94
CA ARG A 466 18.18 -9.71 -19.69
C ARG A 466 18.28 -8.47 -20.58
N GLU A 467 17.13 -7.98 -21.06
CA GLU A 467 16.98 -6.77 -21.87
C GLU A 467 17.40 -5.48 -21.14
N LEU A 468 17.46 -5.50 -19.81
CA LEU A 468 17.86 -4.34 -19.00
C LEU A 468 19.38 -4.26 -18.80
N HIS A 469 20.15 -5.26 -19.27
CA HIS A 469 21.61 -5.32 -19.15
C HIS A 469 22.13 -5.09 -17.71
N LEU A 470 21.38 -5.57 -16.71
CA LEU A 470 21.74 -5.46 -15.30
C LEU A 470 22.73 -6.55 -14.89
N ASP A 471 23.60 -6.23 -13.92
CA ASP A 471 24.39 -7.24 -13.21
C ASP A 471 23.47 -8.03 -12.26
N VAL A 472 22.88 -9.12 -12.79
CA VAL A 472 21.96 -10.00 -12.07
C VAL A 472 22.58 -10.54 -10.78
N ASN A 473 23.89 -10.80 -10.76
CA ASN A 473 24.57 -11.31 -9.57
C ASN A 473 24.65 -10.25 -8.46
N ARG A 474 24.86 -8.98 -8.83
CA ARG A 474 24.80 -7.88 -7.87
C ARG A 474 23.38 -7.66 -7.35
N VAL A 475 22.39 -7.70 -8.23
CA VAL A 475 20.97 -7.55 -7.85
C VAL A 475 20.54 -8.66 -6.89
N ARG A 476 20.92 -9.92 -7.14
CA ARG A 476 20.63 -11.05 -6.24
C ARG A 476 21.22 -10.94 -4.84
N LYS A 477 22.23 -10.08 -4.64
CA LYS A 477 22.81 -9.82 -3.31
C LYS A 477 22.00 -8.81 -2.50
N VAL A 478 21.01 -8.16 -3.11
CA VAL A 478 20.15 -7.22 -2.39
C VAL A 478 19.36 -7.99 -1.34
N ASP A 479 19.61 -7.66 -0.08
CA ASP A 479 18.88 -8.19 1.04
C ASP A 479 17.78 -7.24 1.48
N PHE A 480 16.52 -7.70 1.41
CA PHE A 480 15.39 -6.98 1.97
C PHE A 480 15.24 -7.29 3.46
N SER A 481 15.35 -6.25 4.29
CA SER A 481 15.26 -6.36 5.74
C SER A 481 14.15 -5.47 6.29
N LEU A 482 13.33 -6.02 7.20
CA LEU A 482 12.32 -5.24 7.93
C LEU A 482 12.96 -4.21 8.86
N ASP A 483 14.16 -4.49 9.38
CA ASP A 483 14.92 -3.53 10.19
C ASP A 483 15.37 -2.31 9.36
N ASP A 484 15.76 -2.51 8.09
CA ASP A 484 16.08 -1.40 7.21
C ASP A 484 14.83 -0.57 6.89
N LEU A 485 13.69 -1.22 6.63
CA LEU A 485 12.41 -0.54 6.41
C LEU A 485 11.95 0.25 7.64
N GLN A 486 12.14 -0.30 8.85
CA GLN A 486 11.85 0.40 10.10
C GLN A 486 12.72 1.66 10.23
N LYS A 487 14.03 1.55 9.98
CA LYS A 487 14.94 2.70 10.01
C LYS A 487 14.56 3.77 8.99
N VAL A 488 14.15 3.37 7.78
CA VAL A 488 13.64 4.31 6.76
C VAL A 488 12.40 5.03 7.28
N LYS A 489 11.42 4.27 7.81
CA LYS A 489 10.19 4.84 8.36
C LYS A 489 10.50 5.85 9.48
N ASP A 490 11.37 5.49 10.42
CA ASP A 490 11.74 6.35 11.55
C ASP A 490 12.47 7.63 11.08
N ALA A 491 13.34 7.53 10.08
CA ALA A 491 14.01 8.68 9.48
C ALA A 491 13.03 9.62 8.74
N VAL A 492 12.02 9.05 8.06
CA VAL A 492 10.94 9.84 7.42
C VAL A 492 10.15 10.60 8.47
N ILE A 493 9.71 9.93 9.53
CA ILE A 493 8.96 10.55 10.63
C ILE A 493 9.78 11.67 11.23
N LEU A 494 11.05 11.42 11.58
CA LEU A 494 11.94 12.41 12.17
C LEU A 494 12.10 13.67 11.29
N TRP A 495 12.27 13.50 9.98
CA TRP A 495 12.40 14.64 9.07
C TRP A 495 11.07 15.36 8.87
N ASN A 496 9.97 14.65 8.68
CA ASN A 496 8.68 15.27 8.37
C ASN A 496 8.04 15.95 9.59
N SER A 497 8.34 15.49 10.81
CA SER A 497 7.90 16.14 12.06
C SER A 497 8.82 17.27 12.52
N ARG A 498 9.87 17.59 11.75
CA ARG A 498 10.82 18.65 12.10
C ARG A 498 10.13 20.00 12.23
N LYS A 499 10.60 20.82 13.17
CA LYS A 499 10.16 22.20 13.31
C LYS A 499 10.83 23.11 12.28
N ILE A 500 10.06 23.94 11.58
CA ILE A 500 10.55 25.02 10.73
C ILE A 500 10.43 26.33 11.52
N ASP A 501 11.39 26.57 12.40
CA ASP A 501 11.40 27.67 13.38
C ASP A 501 12.08 28.95 12.88
N SER A 502 12.52 29.00 11.62
CA SER A 502 13.15 30.20 11.06
C SER A 502 12.83 30.40 9.58
N PRO A 503 12.74 31.66 9.11
CA PRO A 503 12.58 31.97 7.69
C PRO A 503 13.72 31.40 6.82
N LYS A 504 14.93 31.28 7.38
CA LYS A 504 16.10 30.70 6.69
C LYS A 504 15.93 29.21 6.38
N LYS A 505 15.34 28.43 7.29
CA LYS A 505 15.02 27.02 7.01
C LYS A 505 13.87 26.90 6.01
N MET A 506 12.84 27.74 6.18
CA MET A 506 11.68 27.76 5.30
C MET A 506 12.06 28.02 3.83
N ILE A 507 12.89 29.04 3.56
CA ILE A 507 13.26 29.39 2.18
C ILE A 507 14.06 28.28 1.50
N VAL A 508 14.86 27.51 2.25
CA VAL A 508 15.60 26.34 1.73
C VAL A 508 14.63 25.31 1.14
N ASP A 509 13.57 24.98 1.89
CA ASP A 509 12.54 24.03 1.44
C ASP A 509 11.75 24.55 0.22
N VAL A 510 11.39 25.85 0.23
CA VAL A 510 10.71 26.50 -0.90
C VAL A 510 11.60 26.45 -2.15
N LEU A 511 12.88 26.82 -2.03
CA LEU A 511 13.80 26.83 -3.17
C LEU A 511 14.00 25.44 -3.76
N ILE A 512 14.13 24.41 -2.93
CA ILE A 512 14.29 23.04 -3.42
C ILE A 512 13.02 22.57 -4.12
N GLY A 513 11.86 22.74 -3.49
CA GLY A 513 10.57 22.35 -4.08
C GLY A 513 10.27 23.09 -5.38
N LYS A 514 10.66 24.37 -5.49
CA LYS A 514 10.48 25.17 -6.70
C LYS A 514 11.54 24.93 -7.76
N SER A 515 12.74 24.48 -7.40
CA SER A 515 13.82 24.21 -8.35
C SER A 515 13.46 23.12 -9.37
N ARG A 516 14.29 22.96 -10.41
CA ARG A 516 14.20 21.80 -11.32
C ARG A 516 14.63 20.48 -10.66
N TYR A 517 15.20 20.56 -9.46
CA TYR A 517 15.85 19.46 -8.74
C TYR A 517 15.04 19.01 -7.52
N GLY A 518 13.79 19.47 -7.37
CA GLY A 518 12.89 19.06 -6.28
C GLY A 518 12.66 17.54 -6.18
N ARG A 519 12.96 16.78 -7.24
CA ARG A 519 12.96 15.31 -7.22
C ARG A 519 13.95 14.70 -6.20
N PHE A 520 14.93 15.46 -5.73
CA PHE A 520 15.93 15.01 -4.76
C PHE A 520 15.53 15.33 -3.30
N TRP A 521 14.24 15.59 -3.04
CA TRP A 521 13.65 15.84 -1.72
C TRP A 521 13.98 14.78 -0.65
N GLN A 522 14.37 13.57 -1.06
CA GLN A 522 14.72 12.46 -0.18
C GLN A 522 16.09 12.61 0.52
N TYR A 523 16.96 13.50 0.02
CA TYR A 523 18.32 13.67 0.54
C TYR A 523 18.41 13.81 2.07
N PRO A 524 17.68 14.72 2.74
CA PRO A 524 17.82 14.88 4.19
C PRO A 524 17.44 13.62 4.97
N ILE A 525 16.46 12.85 4.46
CA ILE A 525 16.04 11.58 5.07
C ILE A 525 17.13 10.52 4.90
N LEU A 526 17.73 10.44 3.71
CA LEU A 526 18.86 9.54 3.44
C LEU A 526 20.09 9.94 4.27
N TYR A 527 20.30 11.24 4.50
CA TYR A 527 21.35 11.74 5.38
C TYR A 527 21.17 11.22 6.80
N LEU A 528 19.98 11.41 7.39
CA LEU A 528 19.64 10.89 8.73
C LEU A 528 19.84 9.37 8.79
N LEU A 529 19.33 8.66 7.79
CA LEU A 529 19.35 7.20 7.71
C LEU A 529 20.76 6.61 7.63
N PHE A 530 21.61 7.14 6.76
CA PHE A 530 22.95 6.57 6.54
C PHE A 530 23.97 7.02 7.58
N THR A 531 23.93 8.29 8.00
CA THR A 531 24.89 8.82 8.98
C THR A 531 24.52 8.45 10.41
N GLY A 532 23.24 8.17 10.67
CA GLY A 532 22.70 8.01 12.03
C GLY A 532 22.62 9.34 12.80
N GLU A 533 22.86 10.47 12.12
CA GLU A 533 22.70 11.80 12.68
C GLU A 533 21.23 12.03 13.08
N LYS A 534 21.01 12.67 14.23
CA LYS A 534 19.68 13.03 14.73
C LYS A 534 19.53 14.54 14.92
N VAL A 535 20.62 15.30 14.82
CA VAL A 535 20.62 16.76 14.90
C VAL A 535 20.19 17.34 13.55
N ILE A 536 18.93 17.76 13.48
CA ILE A 536 18.30 18.36 12.30
C ILE A 536 19.11 19.54 11.74
N GLU A 537 19.78 20.32 12.57
CA GLU A 537 20.56 21.48 12.12
C GLU A 537 21.76 21.15 11.26
N LYS A 538 22.42 20.02 11.54
CA LYS A 538 23.53 19.57 10.68
C LYS A 538 23.02 19.16 9.31
N VAL A 539 21.86 18.49 9.27
CA VAL A 539 21.20 18.15 8.01
C VAL A 539 20.85 19.42 7.23
N TYR A 540 20.32 20.45 7.91
CA TYR A 540 20.01 21.73 7.27
C TYR A 540 21.22 22.46 6.71
N GLY A 541 22.40 22.36 7.33
CA GLY A 541 23.64 22.93 6.77
C GLY A 541 23.91 22.42 5.35
N THR A 542 23.88 21.10 5.17
CA THR A 542 24.09 20.47 3.85
C THR A 542 22.89 20.68 2.92
N TRP A 543 21.67 20.71 3.46
CA TRP A 543 20.45 20.96 2.71
C TRP A 543 20.39 22.37 2.12
N ARG A 544 20.88 23.36 2.87
CA ARG A 544 21.03 24.73 2.41
C ARG A 544 22.01 24.83 1.24
N LEU A 545 23.17 24.17 1.33
CA LEU A 545 24.14 24.14 0.23
C LEU A 545 23.52 23.53 -1.03
N LEU A 546 22.76 22.44 -0.90
CA LEU A 546 22.02 21.84 -2.01
C LEU A 546 20.95 22.78 -2.58
N ALA A 547 20.20 23.50 -1.74
CA ALA A 547 19.25 24.50 -2.22
C ALA A 547 19.94 25.57 -3.08
N MET A 548 21.12 26.04 -2.67
CA MET A 548 21.89 27.02 -3.45
C MET A 548 22.38 26.41 -4.78
N ILE A 549 22.93 25.19 -4.76
CA ILE A 549 23.35 24.48 -5.98
C ILE A 549 22.17 24.31 -6.94
N PHE A 550 21.01 23.87 -6.45
CA PHE A 550 19.80 23.67 -7.25
C PHE A 550 19.22 24.98 -7.77
N PHE A 551 19.28 26.05 -6.99
CA PHE A 551 18.94 27.40 -7.41
C PHE A 551 19.84 27.84 -8.57
N ALA A 552 21.17 27.75 -8.43
CA ALA A 552 22.12 28.14 -9.45
C ALA A 552 21.97 27.33 -10.74
N TYR A 553 21.80 26.00 -10.65
CA TYR A 553 21.50 25.19 -11.84
C TYR A 553 20.18 25.60 -12.51
N SER A 554 19.13 25.84 -11.72
CA SER A 554 17.82 26.19 -12.25
C SER A 554 17.81 27.60 -12.89
N VAL A 555 18.62 28.52 -12.38
CA VAL A 555 18.79 29.84 -13.02
C VAL A 555 19.67 29.73 -14.27
N SER A 556 20.74 28.94 -14.20
CA SER A 556 21.75 28.88 -15.26
C SER A 556 21.34 28.08 -16.49
N TYR A 557 20.44 27.10 -16.34
CA TYR A 557 20.07 26.16 -17.40
C TYR A 557 18.56 26.12 -17.66
N ALA A 558 18.18 26.08 -18.94
CA ALA A 558 16.78 26.03 -19.35
C ALA A 558 16.06 24.72 -18.95
N LYS A 559 16.82 23.61 -18.80
CA LYS A 559 16.35 22.26 -18.45
C LYS A 559 17.27 21.62 -17.42
N ILE A 560 16.82 20.53 -16.81
CA ILE A 560 17.69 19.69 -15.95
C ILE A 560 18.89 19.23 -16.78
N VAL A 561 20.09 19.28 -16.19
CA VAL A 561 21.32 18.85 -16.84
C VAL A 561 21.86 17.57 -16.21
N ASN A 562 22.51 16.74 -17.02
CA ASN A 562 23.05 15.46 -16.57
C ASN A 562 24.07 15.63 -15.44
N ASP A 563 24.93 16.66 -15.51
CA ASP A 563 25.92 17.00 -14.48
C ASP A 563 25.28 17.10 -13.07
N GLY A 564 24.14 17.79 -12.95
CA GLY A 564 23.44 17.90 -11.66
C GLY A 564 22.80 16.59 -11.19
N ILE A 565 22.32 15.76 -12.13
CA ILE A 565 21.78 14.42 -11.80
C ILE A 565 22.90 13.50 -11.30
N THR A 566 24.00 13.43 -12.05
CA THR A 566 25.15 12.58 -11.71
C THR A 566 25.80 13.02 -10.40
N PHE A 567 25.84 14.33 -10.13
CA PHE A 567 26.29 14.89 -8.87
C PHE A 567 25.47 14.38 -7.68
N MET A 568 24.14 14.37 -7.78
CA MET A 568 23.29 13.84 -6.71
C MET A 568 23.46 12.33 -6.51
N TYR A 569 23.66 11.57 -7.59
CA TYR A 569 23.93 10.13 -7.46
C TYR A 569 25.28 9.87 -6.76
N SER A 570 26.31 10.69 -7.00
CA SER A 570 27.56 10.59 -6.22
C SER A 570 27.34 10.92 -4.75
N ILE A 571 26.54 11.95 -4.42
CA ILE A 571 26.20 12.30 -3.04
C ILE A 571 25.52 11.12 -2.33
N TYR A 572 24.54 10.47 -2.96
CA TYR A 572 23.86 9.31 -2.35
C TYR A 572 24.79 8.14 -2.07
N LYS A 573 25.76 7.88 -2.94
CA LYS A 573 26.79 6.84 -2.71
C LYS A 573 27.73 7.22 -1.57
N MET A 574 28.13 8.50 -1.48
CA MET A 574 28.99 8.99 -0.40
C MET A 574 28.30 8.94 0.96
N LEU A 575 26.99 9.23 1.02
CA LEU A 575 26.21 9.12 2.25
C LEU A 575 26.29 7.72 2.85
N TYR A 576 26.16 6.67 2.01
CA TYR A 576 26.30 5.30 2.47
C TYR A 576 27.68 5.00 3.09
N ASN A 577 28.74 5.59 2.53
CA ASN A 577 30.10 5.48 3.05
C ASN A 577 30.34 6.31 4.33
N LYS A 578 29.34 7.07 4.79
CA LYS A 578 29.35 7.90 6.02
C LYS A 578 30.42 8.98 6.05
N ASP A 579 30.84 9.49 4.90
CA ASP A 579 31.85 10.53 4.81
C ASP A 579 31.21 11.93 4.76
N ALA A 580 30.72 12.40 5.92
CA ALA A 580 30.03 13.68 6.03
C ALA A 580 30.94 14.88 5.68
N ILE A 581 32.23 14.80 5.99
CA ILE A 581 33.20 15.86 5.69
C ILE A 581 33.40 15.96 4.18
N ALA A 582 33.61 14.84 3.49
CA ALA A 582 33.77 14.87 2.03
C ALA A 582 32.50 15.34 1.32
N ILE A 583 31.31 15.09 1.89
CA ILE A 583 30.05 15.62 1.34
C ILE A 583 30.04 17.15 1.43
N ASP A 584 30.34 17.73 2.60
CA ASP A 584 30.38 19.18 2.77
C ASP A 584 31.39 19.85 1.85
N GLU A 585 32.61 19.29 1.75
CA GLU A 585 33.65 19.78 0.84
C GLU A 585 33.18 19.74 -0.62
N MET A 586 32.55 18.64 -1.04
CA MET A 586 32.06 18.48 -2.41
C MET A 586 30.89 19.42 -2.73
N LEU A 587 29.96 19.61 -1.79
CA LEU A 587 28.87 20.59 -1.91
C LEU A 587 29.41 22.01 -2.02
N MET A 588 30.36 22.39 -1.14
CA MET A 588 30.99 23.72 -1.16
C MET A 588 31.72 23.97 -2.48
N LYS A 589 32.51 23.01 -2.95
CA LYS A 589 33.19 23.10 -4.25
C LYS A 589 32.19 23.29 -5.39
N LYS A 590 31.13 22.48 -5.43
CA LYS A 590 30.13 22.55 -6.50
C LYS A 590 29.37 23.87 -6.49
N ARG A 591 29.08 24.43 -5.32
CA ARG A 591 28.50 25.77 -5.16
C ARG A 591 29.42 26.82 -5.77
N THR A 592 30.69 26.83 -5.39
CA THR A 592 31.68 27.79 -5.93
C THR A 592 31.82 27.69 -7.45
N GLU A 593 31.84 26.48 -8.02
CA GLU A 593 31.87 26.28 -9.48
C GLU A 593 30.67 26.90 -10.21
N LEU A 594 29.49 26.93 -9.58
CA LEU A 594 28.26 27.45 -10.17
C LEU A 594 28.07 28.95 -9.96
N GLN A 595 28.76 29.55 -8.98
CA GLN A 595 28.63 30.96 -8.63
C GLN A 595 28.88 31.89 -9.84
N GLN A 596 29.97 31.68 -10.59
CA GLN A 596 30.30 32.52 -11.74
C GLN A 596 29.21 32.47 -12.83
N LYS A 597 28.60 31.29 -13.05
CA LYS A 597 27.51 31.13 -14.01
C LYS A 597 26.23 31.82 -13.54
N LEU A 598 25.92 31.72 -12.24
CA LEU A 598 24.78 32.41 -11.64
C LEU A 598 24.95 33.93 -11.76
N GLU A 599 26.12 34.45 -11.38
CA GLU A 599 26.44 35.87 -11.46
C GLU A 599 26.24 36.41 -12.88
N ALA A 600 26.81 35.73 -13.87
CA ALA A 600 26.66 36.12 -15.27
C ALA A 600 25.19 36.15 -15.69
N LYS A 601 24.31 35.29 -15.15
CA LYS A 601 22.89 35.24 -15.52
C LYS A 601 22.04 36.33 -14.88
N LEU A 602 22.47 36.91 -13.78
CA LEU A 602 21.76 38.01 -13.10
C LEU A 602 21.93 39.36 -13.82
N GLU A 603 22.91 39.49 -14.71
CA GLU A 603 23.15 40.69 -15.51
C GLU A 603 22.25 40.80 -16.76
N TYR A 604 21.62 39.71 -17.16
CA TYR A 604 20.78 39.62 -18.37
C TYR A 604 19.29 39.54 -18.03
N PRO A 605 18.42 39.71 -19.04
CA PRO A 605 17.00 39.42 -18.93
C PRO A 605 16.70 38.04 -18.33
N ILE A 606 15.71 38.00 -17.44
CA ILE A 606 15.33 36.78 -16.72
C ILE A 606 13.97 36.22 -17.16
N THR A 607 13.26 36.91 -18.07
CA THR A 607 11.90 36.56 -18.51
C THR A 607 11.83 35.49 -19.60
N ASP A 608 12.95 35.19 -20.26
CA ASP A 608 13.12 34.11 -21.25
C ASP A 608 12.80 32.71 -20.71
N ASN A 609 12.86 32.52 -19.39
CA ASN A 609 12.52 31.25 -18.78
C ASN A 609 11.75 31.44 -17.46
N ARG A 610 10.50 30.95 -17.43
CA ARG A 610 9.61 31.03 -16.26
C ARG A 610 10.28 30.56 -14.97
N LYS A 611 10.97 29.42 -14.98
CA LYS A 611 11.54 28.85 -13.76
C LYS A 611 12.70 29.69 -13.21
N LYS A 612 13.54 30.24 -14.10
CA LYS A 612 14.58 31.22 -13.74
C LYS A 612 13.93 32.48 -13.15
N LYS A 613 12.97 33.05 -13.87
CA LYS A 613 12.22 34.25 -13.45
C LYS A 613 11.63 34.11 -12.05
N ASP A 614 10.87 33.04 -11.84
CA ASP A 614 10.14 32.79 -10.59
C ASP A 614 11.12 32.62 -9.43
N LEU A 615 12.17 31.81 -9.58
CA LEU A 615 13.15 31.56 -8.51
C LEU A 615 13.91 32.83 -8.08
N ILE A 616 14.36 33.63 -9.05
CA ILE A 616 15.07 34.89 -8.75
C ILE A 616 14.13 35.85 -8.02
N CYS A 617 12.87 35.97 -8.48
CA CYS A 617 11.88 36.84 -7.83
C CYS A 617 11.47 36.33 -6.44
N ILE A 618 11.40 35.01 -6.21
CA ILE A 618 11.17 34.43 -4.88
C ILE A 618 12.29 34.82 -3.91
N VAL A 619 13.56 34.69 -4.32
CA VAL A 619 14.69 35.11 -3.47
C VAL A 619 14.65 36.61 -3.22
N SER A 620 14.44 37.42 -4.27
CA SER A 620 14.31 38.88 -4.13
C SER A 620 13.21 39.26 -3.14
N ALA A 621 12.01 38.69 -3.27
CA ALA A 621 10.89 38.94 -2.36
C ALA A 621 11.24 38.53 -0.92
N PHE A 622 11.75 37.32 -0.72
CA PHE A 622 12.16 36.82 0.59
C PHE A 622 13.16 37.75 1.29
N LEU A 623 14.15 38.27 0.57
CA LEU A 623 15.17 39.17 1.12
C LEU A 623 14.62 40.54 1.56
N LYS A 624 13.40 40.91 1.13
CA LYS A 624 12.74 42.17 1.55
C LYS A 624 11.77 41.98 2.71
N GLU A 625 11.43 40.74 3.06
CA GLU A 625 10.49 40.46 4.14
C GLU A 625 11.10 40.88 5.50
N PRO A 626 10.28 41.38 6.43
CA PRO A 626 10.74 41.79 7.75
C PRO A 626 11.26 40.58 8.55
N HIS A 627 11.90 40.87 9.67
CA HIS A 627 12.36 39.82 10.57
C HIS A 627 11.17 39.12 11.23
N ILE A 628 10.92 37.87 10.87
CA ILE A 628 9.83 37.03 11.40
C ILE A 628 10.40 36.00 12.37
N VAL A 629 9.71 35.78 13.50
CA VAL A 629 10.15 34.86 14.56
C VAL A 629 9.08 33.86 15.00
N ASP A 630 7.80 34.11 14.70
CA ASP A 630 6.71 33.20 15.05
C ASP A 630 6.39 32.22 13.91
N GLU A 631 5.97 31.02 14.30
CA GLU A 631 5.76 29.88 13.40
C GLU A 631 4.59 30.10 12.43
N HIS A 632 3.53 30.77 12.88
CA HIS A 632 2.36 31.07 12.05
C HIS A 632 2.72 31.99 10.88
N SER A 633 3.44 33.08 11.16
CA SER A 633 3.89 34.03 10.13
C SER A 633 4.91 33.40 9.17
N ILE A 634 5.76 32.49 9.65
CA ILE A 634 6.67 31.72 8.77
C ILE A 634 5.87 30.86 7.78
N GLU A 635 4.83 30.16 8.24
CA GLU A 635 4.00 29.31 7.37
C GLU A 635 3.17 30.17 6.39
N GLN A 636 2.65 31.32 6.83
CA GLN A 636 1.99 32.28 5.93
C GLN A 636 2.94 32.76 4.82
N LEU A 637 4.17 33.15 5.18
CA LEU A 637 5.18 33.57 4.21
C LEU A 637 5.54 32.43 3.23
N LYS A 638 5.72 31.21 3.75
CA LYS A 638 5.98 30.02 2.92
C LYS A 638 4.86 29.79 1.91
N ASN A 639 3.60 29.89 2.32
CA ASN A 639 2.45 29.71 1.45
C ASN A 639 2.42 30.78 0.34
N ARG A 640 2.63 32.05 0.70
CA ARG A 640 2.73 33.17 -0.25
C ARG A 640 3.84 32.96 -1.27
N LEU A 641 5.07 32.62 -0.84
CA LEU A 641 6.20 32.37 -1.74
C LEU A 641 6.05 31.08 -2.56
N SER A 642 5.18 30.18 -2.15
CA SER A 642 4.95 28.92 -2.82
C SER A 642 3.89 29.02 -3.91
N TRP A 643 2.77 29.70 -3.71
CA TRP A 643 1.65 29.63 -4.66
C TRP A 643 0.90 30.96 -4.77
N GLY A 644 0.06 31.10 -5.80
CA GLY A 644 -0.86 32.24 -5.93
C GLY A 644 -0.19 33.58 -6.29
N PHE A 645 1.03 33.55 -6.82
CA PHE A 645 1.76 34.73 -7.25
C PHE A 645 1.95 34.78 -8.77
N ASP A 646 2.15 35.99 -9.28
CA ASP A 646 2.70 36.27 -10.60
C ASP A 646 3.98 37.12 -10.46
N VAL A 647 4.80 37.13 -11.52
CA VAL A 647 5.92 38.06 -11.62
C VAL A 647 5.46 39.28 -12.39
N GLU A 648 5.38 40.40 -11.67
CA GLU A 648 4.92 41.70 -12.16
C GLU A 648 6.07 42.49 -12.80
N HIS A 649 5.77 43.21 -13.89
CA HIS A 649 6.64 44.24 -14.46
C HIS A 649 6.25 45.59 -13.87
N VAL A 650 7.16 46.20 -13.10
CA VAL A 650 6.88 47.48 -12.44
C VAL A 650 6.68 48.59 -13.47
N HIS A 651 7.56 48.65 -14.48
CA HIS A 651 7.36 49.40 -15.71
C HIS A 651 6.79 48.50 -16.82
N ALA A 652 5.58 48.78 -17.30
CA ALA A 652 4.92 48.06 -18.40
C ALA A 652 5.11 48.78 -19.76
N THR A 653 5.12 48.03 -20.86
CA THR A 653 5.37 48.53 -22.22
C THR A 653 4.30 49.51 -22.72
N GLY A 654 3.13 49.55 -22.07
CA GLY A 654 2.03 50.47 -22.38
C GLY A 654 2.15 51.86 -21.74
N ASP A 655 3.14 52.07 -20.86
CA ASP A 655 3.46 53.37 -20.28
C ASP A 655 4.25 54.19 -21.30
N GLY A 656 3.57 54.73 -22.31
CA GLY A 656 4.15 55.45 -23.46
C GLY A 656 4.86 56.77 -23.14
N SER A 657 5.35 56.94 -21.90
CA SER A 657 6.01 58.13 -21.39
C SER A 657 7.54 58.04 -21.38
N VAL A 658 8.13 56.83 -21.29
CA VAL A 658 9.59 56.61 -21.23
C VAL A 658 9.99 55.32 -21.96
N GLU A 659 10.91 55.41 -22.92
CA GLU A 659 11.48 54.26 -23.61
C GLU A 659 12.58 53.61 -22.74
N VAL A 660 12.30 52.42 -22.22
CA VAL A 660 13.25 51.62 -21.43
C VAL A 660 13.82 50.51 -22.32
N ASP A 661 15.14 50.35 -22.29
CA ASP A 661 15.82 49.27 -23.01
C ASP A 661 15.20 47.91 -22.67
N TRP A 662 14.97 47.08 -23.70
CA TRP A 662 14.29 45.80 -23.55
C TRP A 662 14.99 44.88 -22.54
N ALA A 663 16.33 44.89 -22.52
CA ALA A 663 17.06 44.04 -21.60
C ALA A 663 16.88 44.50 -20.15
N LEU A 664 16.90 45.81 -19.93
CA LEU A 664 16.67 46.40 -18.62
C LEU A 664 15.22 46.18 -18.13
N GLN A 665 14.23 46.33 -19.03
CA GLN A 665 12.81 46.10 -18.73
C GLN A 665 12.53 44.66 -18.27
N ASN A 666 13.26 43.69 -18.81
CA ASN A 666 13.13 42.26 -18.52
C ASN A 666 14.14 41.75 -17.47
N SER A 667 14.86 42.67 -16.80
CA SER A 667 15.82 42.35 -15.74
C SER A 667 15.14 42.28 -14.36
N ILE A 668 15.82 41.68 -13.37
CA ILE A 668 15.32 41.67 -11.98
C ILE A 668 15.10 43.07 -11.41
N GLY A 669 15.79 44.09 -11.94
CA GLY A 669 15.60 45.48 -11.56
C GLY A 669 14.16 45.95 -11.74
N ASN A 670 13.45 45.47 -12.76
CA ASN A 670 12.07 45.86 -13.08
C ASN A 670 11.01 44.81 -12.69
N LEU A 671 11.44 43.69 -12.12
CA LEU A 671 10.55 42.55 -11.81
C LEU A 671 10.40 42.35 -10.31
N MET A 672 9.20 41.97 -9.87
CA MET A 672 8.93 41.59 -8.49
C MET A 672 7.80 40.58 -8.39
N LEU A 673 7.71 39.88 -7.25
CA LEU A 673 6.52 39.07 -6.96
C LEU A 673 5.34 39.96 -6.58
N LEU A 674 4.16 39.54 -7.03
CA LEU A 674 2.90 40.14 -6.67
C LEU A 674 1.81 39.06 -6.63
N GLU A 675 0.79 39.26 -5.80
CA GLU A 675 -0.39 38.38 -5.75
C GLU A 675 -1.09 38.36 -7.12
N SER A 676 -1.45 37.18 -7.61
CA SER A 676 -2.08 37.06 -8.93
C SER A 676 -3.39 37.85 -9.05
N SER A 677 -4.14 38.00 -7.95
CA SER A 677 -5.37 38.82 -7.92
C SER A 677 -5.09 40.30 -8.15
N ILE A 678 -4.06 40.84 -7.50
CA ILE A 678 -3.63 42.23 -7.66
C ILE A 678 -3.03 42.42 -9.06
N ASN A 679 -2.17 41.52 -9.49
CA ASN A 679 -1.55 41.58 -10.82
C ASN A 679 -2.58 41.64 -11.96
N ARG A 680 -3.63 40.81 -11.90
CA ARG A 680 -4.75 40.83 -12.85
C ARG A 680 -5.54 42.14 -12.86
N SER A 681 -5.57 42.84 -11.73
CA SER A 681 -6.28 44.12 -11.58
C SER A 681 -5.45 45.31 -12.11
N ILE A 682 -4.13 45.21 -12.01
CA ILE A 682 -3.20 46.23 -12.49
C ILE A 682 -3.03 46.17 -14.02
N LYS A 683 -2.75 45.00 -14.59
CA LYS A 683 -2.40 44.83 -16.02
C LYS A 683 -1.26 45.79 -16.44
N ASP A 684 -1.38 46.43 -17.61
CA ASP A 684 -0.36 47.31 -18.19
C ASP A 684 -0.51 48.79 -17.78
N LYS A 685 -1.14 49.07 -16.63
CA LYS A 685 -1.31 50.44 -16.13
C LYS A 685 0.04 51.17 -15.92
N PRO A 686 0.10 52.50 -16.06
CA PRO A 686 1.29 53.28 -15.73
C PRO A 686 1.71 53.14 -14.27
N PHE A 687 3.01 53.28 -13.97
CA PHE A 687 3.56 53.09 -12.62
C PHE A 687 2.79 53.86 -11.53
N LYS A 688 2.44 55.13 -11.80
CA LYS A 688 1.70 56.00 -10.87
C LYS A 688 0.35 55.41 -10.44
N GLU A 689 -0.32 54.69 -11.32
CA GLU A 689 -1.57 54.00 -10.99
C GLU A 689 -1.33 52.67 -10.28
N LYS A 690 -0.22 51.98 -10.59
CA LYS A 690 0.15 50.71 -9.92
C LYS A 690 0.44 50.89 -8.43
N VAL A 691 1.02 52.02 -8.04
CA VAL A 691 1.39 52.35 -6.65
C VAL A 691 0.25 52.16 -5.64
N GLU A 692 -0.98 52.56 -5.98
CA GLU A 692 -2.14 52.38 -5.11
C GLU A 692 -2.42 50.90 -4.83
N TRP A 693 -2.26 50.04 -5.85
CA TRP A 693 -2.44 48.60 -5.72
C TRP A 693 -1.29 47.93 -4.97
N TYR A 694 -0.05 48.39 -5.21
CA TYR A 694 1.12 47.88 -4.50
C TYR A 694 1.04 48.10 -2.98
N SER A 695 0.41 49.20 -2.54
CA SER A 695 0.15 49.45 -1.10
C SER A 695 -0.76 48.40 -0.44
N LYS A 696 -1.56 47.67 -1.23
CA LYS A 696 -2.49 46.63 -0.76
C LYS A 696 -1.86 45.23 -0.77
N SER A 697 -0.63 45.10 -1.28
CA SER A 697 0.09 43.82 -1.35
C SER A 697 0.61 43.42 0.03
N GLU A 698 0.64 42.12 0.28
CA GLU A 698 1.28 41.52 1.45
C GLU A 698 2.79 41.38 1.23
N TYR A 699 3.28 41.46 -0.01
CA TYR A 699 4.71 41.44 -0.32
C TYR A 699 5.40 42.74 0.10
N ALA A 700 6.40 42.60 0.98
CA ALA A 700 7.20 43.73 1.44
C ALA A 700 7.88 44.49 0.29
N VAL A 701 8.32 43.77 -0.76
CA VAL A 701 8.91 44.39 -1.97
C VAL A 701 7.91 45.30 -2.70
N ALA A 702 6.65 44.89 -2.84
CA ALA A 702 5.62 45.71 -3.46
C ALA A 702 5.27 46.93 -2.59
N GLN A 703 5.17 46.75 -1.27
CA GLN A 703 4.96 47.86 -0.33
C GLN A 703 6.12 48.88 -0.35
N GLN A 704 7.35 48.43 -0.59
CA GLN A 704 8.50 49.32 -0.80
C GLN A 704 8.36 50.09 -2.13
N MET A 705 7.96 49.41 -3.22
CA MET A 705 7.71 50.08 -4.51
C MET A 705 6.60 51.13 -4.43
N ALA A 706 5.57 50.91 -3.61
CA ALA A 706 4.48 51.87 -3.41
C ALA A 706 4.94 53.23 -2.83
N LYS A 707 6.16 53.30 -2.26
CA LYS A 707 6.71 54.54 -1.70
C LYS A 707 7.52 55.36 -2.72
N MET A 708 7.77 54.81 -3.91
CA MET A 708 8.57 55.47 -4.95
C MET A 708 7.72 56.48 -5.74
N LYS A 709 8.32 57.60 -6.13
CA LYS A 709 7.65 58.69 -6.86
C LYS A 709 7.59 58.45 -8.38
N CYS A 710 8.64 57.86 -8.92
CA CYS A 710 8.79 57.51 -10.33
C CYS A 710 9.52 56.18 -10.45
N TRP A 711 9.44 55.58 -11.64
CA TRP A 711 10.09 54.31 -11.93
C TRP A 711 10.61 54.31 -13.36
N GLU A 712 11.80 54.85 -13.55
CA GLU A 712 12.43 55.08 -14.85
C GLU A 712 13.76 54.30 -14.95
N THR A 713 14.44 54.41 -16.09
CA THR A 713 15.71 53.71 -16.39
C THR A 713 16.73 53.76 -15.26
N GLN A 714 16.91 54.92 -14.62
CA GLN A 714 17.86 55.07 -13.52
C GLN A 714 17.49 54.21 -12.29
N GLN A 715 16.23 54.25 -11.84
CA GLN A 715 15.79 53.46 -10.68
C GLN A 715 15.85 51.95 -10.97
N ILE A 716 15.56 51.56 -12.21
CA ILE A 716 15.66 50.15 -12.62
C ILE A 716 17.12 49.67 -12.58
N GLN A 717 18.08 50.48 -13.06
CA GLN A 717 19.51 50.16 -13.00
C GLN A 717 20.05 50.09 -11.58
N GLU A 718 19.68 51.06 -10.73
CA GLU A 718 20.07 51.08 -9.32
C GLU A 718 19.54 49.85 -8.58
N ARG A 719 18.26 49.50 -8.78
CA ARG A 719 17.67 48.29 -8.20
C ARG A 719 18.30 47.02 -8.77
N LEU A 720 18.57 46.95 -10.07
CA LEU A 720 19.24 45.79 -10.68
C LEU A 720 20.58 45.49 -9.98
N LYS A 721 21.40 46.51 -9.75
CA LYS A 721 22.67 46.36 -9.03
C LYS A 721 22.46 45.87 -7.60
N ALA A 722 21.53 46.48 -6.87
CA ALA A 722 21.24 46.12 -5.48
C ALA A 722 20.66 44.70 -5.33
N GLU A 723 19.75 44.28 -6.22
CA GLU A 723 19.18 42.92 -6.21
C GLU A 723 20.24 41.88 -6.59
N LYS A 724 21.12 42.18 -7.57
CA LYS A 724 22.24 41.30 -7.93
C LYS A 724 23.14 41.04 -6.71
N GLU A 725 23.58 42.09 -6.02
CA GLU A 725 24.43 42.00 -4.84
C GLU A 725 23.74 41.21 -3.72
N ALA A 726 22.48 41.55 -3.39
CA ALA A 726 21.73 40.87 -2.34
C ALA A 726 21.51 39.37 -2.61
N ILE A 727 21.23 39.00 -3.86
CA ILE A 727 21.04 37.59 -4.25
C ILE A 727 22.36 36.82 -4.19
N LEU A 728 23.47 37.43 -4.61
CA LEU A 728 24.80 36.80 -4.52
C LEU A 728 25.26 36.65 -3.07
N ASP A 729 24.99 37.64 -2.21
CA ASP A 729 25.27 37.54 -0.78
C ASP A 729 24.46 36.41 -0.14
N PHE A 730 23.17 36.34 -0.43
CA PHE A 730 22.31 35.24 0.01
C PHE A 730 22.86 33.87 -0.43
N TYR A 731 23.32 33.76 -1.67
CA TYR A 731 23.93 32.55 -2.23
C TYR A 731 25.23 32.15 -1.52
N ASN A 732 26.03 33.14 -1.12
CA ASN A 732 27.34 32.94 -0.53
C ASN A 732 27.32 32.67 0.98
N GLN A 733 26.26 33.05 1.69
CA GLN A 733 26.10 32.74 3.10
C GLN A 733 26.14 31.22 3.37
N THR A 734 27.10 30.79 4.19
CA THR A 734 27.16 29.45 4.82
C THR A 734 26.12 29.31 5.91
#